data_AF-A0A8C4QE77-F1
#
_entry.id   AF-A0A8C4QE77-F1
#
_cell.length_a   1.000
_cell.length_b   1.000
_cell.length_c   1.000
_cell.angle_alpha   90.00
_cell.angle_beta   90.00
_cell.angle_gamma   90.00
#
_symmetry.space_group_name_H-M   'P 1'
#
loop_
_entity.id
_entity.type
_entity.pdbx_description
1 polymer ?
#
loop_
_entity_poly.entity_id
_entity_poly.type
_entity_poly.pdbx_seq_one_letter_code
_entity_poly.pdbx_strand_id
1 'polypeptide(L)'
;MLAFLGASVTVLQLLWLIFTSMNLAQPVFAHGFHKRVLRQDVNWWKVKPQSNAMAVKDVAEWTSWFNIDHPGENGDYERLEAIRFYYRERVCQNPMDVQARTTLWVPAERTGERIHMSPDKGFWCINQEQLPGKNCSNYHIRFLCSLDCNLTCATGRANEDCSHCVCEWHTLTGTVLYTGKMPLAGVGIYAIGLPDRKLAETNVNGHFTVSGLCPDNSTLLRVVRQKYIPRVISMPRGSKSISVLRVHLQLAEKPFISKHPEDRMRFEGQGLILCCKAEGFPTPTSFLWYHNNTLLDWNVYKYNNNLVLKNLKPSQTGEYYCKATNEAGSIKSEPATIHIVASGGPPCNPNPVSNLIQLPHDCFQQHSNSAFVDVGRCPSQPCTHNRHFILHCHDGMTSCCGVTKMKEKLIQCKGYTLPTKVITECGCKKCSQAKILVRGHAVAEDNGEPLRFGKILMGDERIGMTGYKGTFNLQVPPKTKRLVLTFVDRLGIFVTTTKVLPFNKNGGSIFHEVKMQRKKPPVEIDSSVTNTLTLSDMDKANPMGQIEIPANAFYRANGMLYNGTVQASVTFLDPRNMSSIAAASSDLNFVNDDGDLFPLRTYGMFSVDFKEETTQESLDVGKVNVYVDAAQVTMPEHQGAMKLWSLNPITAIWEEEGDLRMEKLRRNKREARTFLIGNMEIRERRLFNLDVPEERRCFVKMRAFRSDRFVPTEQVQGVVISLINMEPQPGFSANPRAWGRFDSVLTGPNGACLPAFCDLQQPDAYTAFITANIGGEDLEAVPSSPKLNPNMVGVEQPYLGKLAYRRTDHDDPRQKKTAFKINLAKPNPNSPEESNGPIYAYSSLKECEEAPFSDNHFRFFRVEEDRYHFNTVPFNENDLTSWTEDYLSWWPKPMEFRACFIKLKILASEQVMVRSRNLGGTHSETVGKLYGIRDVRSVYSTPRENITAACLEFKCSGLLFDENEIDRTMVEIFPQGDCRRQSINPLLQEYLINHPPHPINNETHIFKMFAPLDPLGHNYGIYTVTDQDPKVGQGDSPRPLL
;
A
#
# COMPACT_ATOMS: atom_id res chain seq x y z
N MET A 1 -29.36 51.09 -33.73
CA MET A 1 -30.23 52.04 -34.44
C MET A 1 -30.72 53.04 -33.41
N LEU A 2 -30.08 54.23 -33.44
CA LEU A 2 -30.57 55.57 -33.03
C LEU A 2 -31.12 55.75 -31.59
N ALA A 3 -30.64 56.68 -30.75
CA ALA A 3 -29.66 57.74 -30.96
C ALA A 3 -29.27 58.48 -29.66
N PHE A 4 -27.98 58.86 -29.61
CA PHE A 4 -27.41 60.14 -29.16
C PHE A 4 -27.07 60.48 -27.68
N LEU A 5 -25.73 60.60 -27.49
CA LEU A 5 -24.94 61.73 -26.96
C LEU A 5 -24.79 61.97 -25.44
N GLY A 6 -23.53 61.93 -25.00
CA GLY A 6 -22.80 63.19 -24.81
C GLY A 6 -22.41 63.59 -23.38
N ALA A 7 -21.21 63.17 -22.98
CA ALA A 7 -20.13 63.95 -22.35
C ALA A 7 -20.39 65.00 -21.22
N SER A 8 -19.55 64.83 -20.18
CA SER A 8 -18.73 65.84 -19.49
C SER A 8 -19.25 66.64 -18.28
N VAL A 9 -18.53 66.39 -17.17
CA VAL A 9 -17.83 67.38 -16.32
C VAL A 9 -18.54 67.87 -15.04
N THR A 10 -17.98 67.36 -13.94
CA THR A 10 -17.71 67.96 -12.63
C THR A 10 -18.79 68.03 -11.53
N VAL A 11 -18.46 67.30 -10.46
CA VAL A 11 -18.34 67.79 -9.07
C VAL A 11 -19.58 67.68 -8.18
N LEU A 12 -19.31 67.12 -6.99
CA LEU A 12 -20.10 67.07 -5.76
C LEU A 12 -21.20 65.99 -5.61
N GLN A 13 -20.87 65.05 -4.72
CA GLN A 13 -21.69 64.54 -3.61
C GLN A 13 -22.90 63.61 -3.85
N LEU A 14 -22.77 62.43 -3.23
CA LEU A 14 -23.78 61.54 -2.62
C LEU A 14 -24.76 60.78 -3.52
N LEU A 15 -24.51 59.46 -3.65
CA LEU A 15 -25.51 58.43 -3.98
C LEU A 15 -25.20 57.08 -3.28
N TRP A 16 -26.21 56.60 -2.54
CA TRP A 16 -26.80 55.24 -2.56
C TRP A 16 -26.07 53.96 -2.06
N LEU A 17 -26.50 53.50 -0.87
CA LEU A 17 -27.35 52.32 -0.57
C LEU A 17 -27.11 50.92 -1.24
N ILE A 18 -26.79 49.95 -0.37
CA ILE A 18 -27.11 48.49 -0.26
C ILE A 18 -26.60 47.54 -1.39
N PHE A 19 -26.23 46.26 -1.25
CA PHE A 19 -26.23 45.15 -0.26
C PHE A 19 -25.06 44.21 -0.74
N THR A 20 -24.22 43.58 0.10
CA THR A 20 -24.26 42.15 0.50
C THR A 20 -22.99 41.77 1.31
N SER A 21 -23.08 40.64 2.01
CA SER A 21 -22.27 40.06 3.11
C SER A 21 -20.78 39.73 2.91
N MET A 22 -20.10 39.58 4.06
CA MET A 22 -18.85 38.84 4.39
C MET A 22 -17.48 39.51 4.16
N ASN A 23 -16.86 40.02 5.24
CA ASN A 23 -15.65 39.43 5.86
C ASN A 23 -15.08 40.25 7.04
N LEU A 24 -14.53 39.52 8.03
CA LEU A 24 -13.39 39.81 8.92
C LEU A 24 -13.29 41.14 9.71
N ALA A 25 -13.25 40.95 11.04
CA ALA A 25 -12.28 41.48 12.00
C ALA A 25 -12.14 42.99 12.32
N GLN A 26 -12.14 43.22 13.64
CA GLN A 26 -11.51 44.29 14.45
C GLN A 26 -12.33 45.53 14.87
N PRO A 27 -12.09 46.02 16.11
CA PRO A 27 -12.93 47.01 16.76
C PRO A 27 -12.44 48.45 16.50
N VAL A 28 -13.39 49.35 16.28
CA VAL A 28 -13.22 50.80 16.25
C VAL A 28 -13.71 51.35 17.60
N PHE A 29 -12.88 52.07 18.34
CA PHE A 29 -13.04 53.53 18.43
C PHE A 29 -11.83 54.20 19.08
N ALA A 30 -11.44 55.29 18.41
CA ALA A 30 -10.25 56.07 18.64
C ALA A 30 -10.48 57.21 19.65
N HIS A 31 -9.37 57.50 20.33
CA HIS A 31 -8.85 58.77 20.81
C HIS A 31 -9.73 60.04 20.85
N GLY A 32 -9.75 60.64 22.05
CA GLY A 32 -9.85 62.08 22.28
C GLY A 32 -8.76 62.57 23.27
N PHE A 33 -7.75 63.24 22.71
CA PHE A 33 -6.93 64.35 23.23
C PHE A 33 -6.18 64.32 24.60
N HIS A 34 -4.87 64.08 24.47
CA HIS A 34 -3.68 64.84 24.95
C HIS A 34 -3.55 65.49 26.35
N LYS A 35 -2.51 64.98 27.07
CA LYS A 35 -1.36 65.65 27.76
C LYS A 35 -1.70 66.69 28.87
N ARG A 36 -1.12 66.65 30.09
CA ARG A 36 0.34 66.66 30.36
C ARG A 36 0.65 66.65 31.90
N VAL A 37 1.76 66.00 32.28
CA VAL A 37 2.71 66.18 33.42
C VAL A 37 2.27 65.99 34.89
N LEU A 38 2.87 65.03 35.64
CA LEU A 38 4.01 65.21 36.58
C LEU A 38 4.30 63.96 37.46
N ARG A 39 5.58 63.57 37.46
CA ARG A 39 6.40 62.89 38.49
C ARG A 39 5.85 62.98 39.94
N GLN A 40 6.01 61.94 40.78
CA GLN A 40 7.25 61.64 41.55
C GLN A 40 7.10 60.42 42.48
N ASP A 41 8.26 59.85 42.84
CA ASP A 41 8.57 58.67 43.64
C ASP A 41 8.04 58.69 45.09
N VAL A 42 7.77 57.50 45.68
CA VAL A 42 8.07 57.21 47.11
C VAL A 42 8.33 55.71 47.35
N ASN A 43 9.55 55.40 47.79
CA ASN A 43 10.00 54.15 48.43
C ASN A 43 9.42 54.00 49.85
N TRP A 44 9.22 52.77 50.35
CA TRP A 44 9.50 52.49 51.76
C TRP A 44 9.79 51.00 52.04
N TRP A 45 10.93 50.76 52.69
CA TRP A 45 11.23 49.55 53.45
C TRP A 45 11.19 49.90 54.95
N LYS A 46 10.78 48.91 55.76
CA LYS A 46 10.99 48.70 57.20
C LYS A 46 10.18 49.54 58.21
N VAL A 47 9.31 48.85 58.96
CA VAL A 47 9.22 48.95 60.43
C VAL A 47 8.91 47.55 61.01
N LYS A 48 9.63 47.15 62.08
CA LYS A 48 9.44 45.91 62.87
C LYS A 48 8.24 46.02 63.82
N PRO A 49 7.76 44.88 64.37
CA PRO A 49 7.61 44.81 65.82
C PRO A 49 8.17 43.52 66.46
N GLN A 50 8.74 43.67 67.65
CA GLN A 50 8.87 42.69 68.74
C GLN A 50 7.80 43.09 69.79
N SER A 51 7.16 42.25 70.62
CA SER A 51 7.33 40.84 71.00
C SER A 51 6.11 40.33 71.80
N ASN A 52 5.78 39.05 71.60
CA ASN A 52 5.34 37.99 72.53
C ASN A 52 4.09 38.14 73.43
N ALA A 53 3.11 37.25 73.17
CA ALA A 53 2.84 36.08 74.03
C ALA A 53 2.04 34.97 73.29
N MET A 54 2.66 33.79 73.20
CA MET A 54 2.11 32.42 73.00
C MET A 54 0.95 32.18 72.02
N ALA A 55 1.29 31.64 70.85
CA ALA A 55 0.41 30.72 70.11
C ALA A 55 1.14 29.38 69.93
N VAL A 56 0.47 28.32 70.35
CA VAL A 56 0.84 26.92 70.12
C VAL A 56 0.94 26.69 68.60
N LYS A 57 1.91 25.89 68.16
CA LYS A 57 2.05 25.46 66.75
C LYS A 57 0.73 24.88 66.25
N ASP A 58 0.12 25.50 65.24
CA ASP A 58 -0.95 24.85 64.47
C ASP A 58 -0.29 23.81 63.54
N VAL A 59 -0.62 22.52 63.76
CA VAL A 59 -0.04 21.35 63.06
C VAL A 59 -0.73 21.10 61.70
N ALA A 60 -1.78 21.84 61.36
CA ALA A 60 -2.52 21.73 60.11
C ALA A 60 -3.23 23.06 59.76
N GLU A 61 -3.43 23.33 58.47
CA GLU A 61 -4.14 24.52 57.97
C GLU A 61 -5.36 24.12 57.11
N TRP A 62 -6.46 24.84 57.28
CA TRP A 62 -7.65 24.67 56.45
C TRP A 62 -7.47 25.37 55.10
N THR A 63 -7.81 24.69 54.01
CA THR A 63 -7.85 25.30 52.68
C THR A 63 -8.92 26.40 52.58
N SER A 64 -8.87 27.17 51.49
CA SER A 64 -10.02 27.96 51.05
C SER A 64 -11.26 27.09 50.81
N TRP A 65 -12.44 27.70 50.80
CA TRP A 65 -13.69 27.03 50.44
C TRP A 65 -13.78 26.84 48.92
N PHE A 66 -14.25 25.66 48.50
CA PHE A 66 -14.50 25.27 47.12
C PHE A 66 -15.97 24.98 46.91
N ASN A 67 -16.48 25.38 45.75
CA ASN A 67 -17.76 24.95 45.20
C ASN A 67 -17.53 24.78 43.69
N ILE A 68 -17.87 23.61 43.15
CA ILE A 68 -17.64 23.26 41.75
C ILE A 68 -18.91 23.47 40.95
N ASP A 69 -20.06 23.08 41.51
CA ASP A 69 -21.33 23.05 40.82
C ASP A 69 -22.51 23.56 41.66
N HIS A 70 -23.67 23.63 41.02
CA HIS A 70 -24.94 23.93 41.68
C HIS A 70 -25.75 22.62 41.73
N PRO A 71 -26.62 22.43 42.74
CA PRO A 71 -27.36 21.19 42.92
C PRO A 71 -28.22 20.87 41.69
N GLY A 72 -27.94 19.73 41.06
CA GLY A 72 -28.69 19.21 39.91
C GLY A 72 -29.88 18.32 40.32
N GLU A 73 -30.49 17.65 39.35
CA GLU A 73 -31.64 16.75 39.60
C GLU A 73 -31.31 15.63 40.62
N ASN A 74 -30.05 15.19 40.66
CA ASN A 74 -29.59 14.10 41.53
C ASN A 74 -29.00 14.55 42.88
N GLY A 75 -28.90 15.86 43.14
CA GLY A 75 -28.31 16.44 44.36
C GLY A 75 -27.06 17.28 44.09
N ASP A 76 -26.23 17.47 45.12
CA ASP A 76 -25.06 18.35 45.13
C ASP A 76 -23.77 17.56 45.41
N TYR A 77 -22.69 17.75 44.63
CA TYR A 77 -21.52 16.86 44.63
C TYR A 77 -20.17 17.60 44.58
N GLU A 78 -19.64 17.91 45.75
CA GLU A 78 -18.31 18.53 45.90
C GLU A 78 -17.21 17.46 46.10
N ARG A 79 -16.96 16.66 45.04
CA ARG A 79 -16.00 15.54 45.08
C ARG A 79 -14.55 16.00 45.03
N LEU A 80 -13.68 15.38 45.84
CA LEU A 80 -12.26 15.71 45.90
C LEU A 80 -11.53 15.57 44.55
N GLU A 81 -11.85 14.55 43.76
CA GLU A 81 -11.27 14.36 42.42
C GLU A 81 -11.61 15.52 41.47
N ALA A 82 -12.85 16.00 41.51
CA ALA A 82 -13.28 17.14 40.72
C ALA A 82 -12.63 18.43 41.23
N ILE A 83 -12.46 18.60 42.54
CA ILE A 83 -11.80 19.78 43.12
C ILE A 83 -10.34 19.84 42.69
N ARG A 84 -9.64 18.69 42.68
CA ARG A 84 -8.27 18.58 42.17
C ARG A 84 -8.18 18.88 40.69
N PHE A 85 -9.16 18.45 39.91
CA PHE A 85 -9.21 18.75 38.48
C PHE A 85 -9.34 20.25 38.19
N TYR A 86 -10.26 20.95 38.87
CA TYR A 86 -10.53 22.37 38.62
C TYR A 86 -9.57 23.33 39.35
N TYR A 87 -9.16 23.00 40.58
CA TYR A 87 -8.39 23.89 41.47
C TYR A 87 -6.94 23.45 41.72
N ARG A 88 -6.49 22.32 41.16
CA ARG A 88 -5.11 21.79 41.20
C ARG A 88 -4.50 21.78 42.61
N GLU A 89 -3.39 22.50 42.82
CA GLU A 89 -2.53 22.48 44.01
C GLU A 89 -3.13 23.16 45.26
N ARG A 90 -4.37 23.67 45.18
CA ARG A 90 -5.03 24.33 46.33
C ARG A 90 -5.53 23.38 47.41
N VAL A 91 -5.40 22.07 47.22
CA VAL A 91 -5.75 21.02 48.18
C VAL A 91 -4.60 20.01 48.28
N CYS A 92 -4.24 19.61 49.50
CA CYS A 92 -3.17 18.64 49.76
C CYS A 92 -3.49 17.22 49.22
N GLN A 93 -2.44 16.40 49.06
CA GLN A 93 -2.54 15.01 48.61
C GLN A 93 -3.31 14.11 49.59
N ASN A 94 -3.18 14.32 50.90
CA ASN A 94 -3.89 13.56 51.92
C ASN A 94 -4.57 14.52 52.91
N PRO A 95 -5.83 14.92 52.66
CA PRO A 95 -6.63 15.70 53.60
C PRO A 95 -6.83 14.95 54.92
N MET A 96 -6.61 15.62 56.04
CA MET A 96 -6.82 15.05 57.38
C MET A 96 -8.29 15.11 57.79
N ASP A 97 -8.99 16.16 57.38
CA ASP A 97 -10.38 16.40 57.74
C ASP A 97 -11.09 17.21 56.65
N VAL A 98 -12.42 17.25 56.71
CA VAL A 98 -13.28 17.91 55.72
C VAL A 98 -14.41 18.67 56.41
N GLN A 99 -14.70 19.87 55.91
CA GLN A 99 -15.78 20.69 56.42
C GLN A 99 -16.67 21.18 55.29
N ALA A 100 -17.99 21.11 55.47
CA ALA A 100 -18.98 21.56 54.50
C ALA A 100 -19.96 22.58 55.10
N ARG A 101 -20.44 23.51 54.27
CA ARG A 101 -21.46 24.51 54.60
C ARG A 101 -22.26 24.90 53.38
N THR A 102 -23.47 25.41 53.52
CA THR A 102 -24.22 25.92 52.37
C THR A 102 -23.65 27.25 51.85
N THR A 103 -24.02 27.64 50.63
CA THR A 103 -23.74 28.98 50.08
C THR A 103 -24.30 30.12 50.94
N LEU A 104 -25.29 29.84 51.80
CA LEU A 104 -25.87 30.75 52.79
C LEU A 104 -25.15 30.71 54.15
N TRP A 105 -23.93 30.17 54.21
CA TRP A 105 -23.07 30.10 55.40
C TRP A 105 -23.66 29.28 56.57
N VAL A 106 -24.58 28.36 56.28
CA VAL A 106 -25.12 27.42 57.27
C VAL A 106 -24.23 26.17 57.30
N PRO A 107 -23.66 25.76 58.45
CA PRO A 107 -22.91 24.52 58.57
C PRO A 107 -23.76 23.32 58.14
N ALA A 108 -23.17 22.38 57.40
CA ALA A 108 -23.94 21.29 56.81
C ALA A 108 -24.68 20.42 57.85
N GLU A 109 -24.12 20.27 59.04
CA GLU A 109 -24.74 19.56 60.17
C GLU A 109 -26.06 20.20 60.65
N ARG A 110 -26.26 21.50 60.40
CA ARG A 110 -27.43 22.27 60.86
C ARG A 110 -28.54 22.39 59.82
N THR A 111 -28.33 21.89 58.60
CA THR A 111 -29.35 21.95 57.53
C THR A 111 -30.45 20.92 57.73
N GLY A 112 -30.19 19.87 58.51
CA GLY A 112 -31.09 18.72 58.68
C GLY A 112 -31.31 17.95 57.39
N GLU A 113 -30.38 18.05 56.43
CA GLU A 113 -30.31 17.21 55.22
C GLU A 113 -29.48 15.96 55.51
N ARG A 114 -29.76 14.85 54.82
CA ARG A 114 -28.88 13.68 54.83
C ARG A 114 -27.69 13.96 53.94
N ILE A 115 -26.55 14.20 54.57
CA ILE A 115 -25.30 14.57 53.91
C ILE A 115 -24.24 13.51 54.16
N HIS A 116 -23.28 13.44 53.24
CA HIS A 116 -22.10 12.58 53.37
C HIS A 116 -20.84 13.41 53.14
N MET A 117 -19.85 13.22 54.00
CA MET A 117 -18.55 13.87 53.85
C MET A 117 -17.43 12.92 54.25
N SER A 118 -16.36 12.93 53.48
CA SER A 118 -15.15 12.13 53.72
C SER A 118 -13.92 12.90 53.25
N PRO A 119 -12.82 12.92 54.03
CA PRO A 119 -11.56 13.52 53.60
C PRO A 119 -11.02 12.92 52.29
N ASP A 120 -11.28 11.64 52.01
CA ASP A 120 -10.79 10.95 50.81
C ASP A 120 -11.68 11.16 49.57
N LYS A 121 -12.99 11.40 49.78
CA LYS A 121 -13.98 11.47 48.68
C LYS A 121 -14.54 12.86 48.42
N GLY A 122 -14.49 13.76 49.41
CA GLY A 122 -15.17 15.06 49.39
C GLY A 122 -16.57 15.00 50.01
N PHE A 123 -17.49 15.82 49.52
CA PHE A 123 -18.86 15.96 50.02
C PHE A 123 -19.88 15.56 48.95
N TRP A 124 -20.99 14.95 49.36
CA TRP A 124 -22.15 14.76 48.49
C TRP A 124 -23.45 14.75 49.29
N CYS A 125 -24.49 15.31 48.69
CA CYS A 125 -25.87 15.25 49.15
C CYS A 125 -26.73 14.70 48.01
N ILE A 126 -27.57 13.70 48.30
CA ILE A 126 -28.42 13.04 47.29
C ILE A 126 -29.88 13.38 47.56
N ASN A 127 -30.58 13.91 46.54
CA ASN A 127 -31.98 14.32 46.66
C ASN A 127 -32.90 13.15 47.07
N GLN A 128 -32.65 11.94 46.55
CA GLN A 128 -33.44 10.74 46.85
C GLN A 128 -33.33 10.26 48.31
N GLU A 129 -32.29 10.66 49.02
CA GLU A 129 -32.09 10.28 50.42
C GLU A 129 -32.77 11.26 51.40
N GLN A 130 -33.25 12.39 50.90
CA GLN A 130 -33.90 13.42 51.70
C GLN A 130 -35.36 13.06 52.03
N LEU A 131 -35.92 13.74 53.02
CA LEU A 131 -37.34 13.63 53.35
C LEU A 131 -38.22 14.14 52.18
N PRO A 132 -39.44 13.60 52.00
CA PRO A 132 -40.33 14.00 50.90
C PRO A 132 -40.55 15.52 50.88
N GLY A 133 -40.25 16.15 49.74
CA GLY A 133 -40.39 17.60 49.54
C GLY A 133 -39.16 18.45 49.92
N LYS A 134 -38.03 17.82 50.30
CA LYS A 134 -36.77 18.49 50.60
C LYS A 134 -35.70 18.08 49.59
N ASN A 135 -35.06 19.05 48.94
CA ASN A 135 -33.91 18.82 48.06
C ASN A 135 -32.62 19.27 48.76
N CYS A 136 -31.48 18.78 48.26
CA CYS A 136 -30.16 19.19 48.72
C CYS A 136 -29.91 20.68 48.46
N SER A 137 -29.39 21.36 49.48
CA SER A 137 -28.86 22.71 49.36
C SER A 137 -27.58 22.74 48.51
N ASN A 138 -27.16 23.94 48.08
CA ASN A 138 -25.87 24.13 47.41
C ASN A 138 -24.75 24.31 48.46
N TYR A 139 -23.69 23.50 48.40
CA TYR A 139 -22.64 23.44 49.42
C TYR A 139 -21.27 23.95 48.94
N HIS A 140 -20.54 24.55 49.87
CA HIS A 140 -19.10 24.76 49.81
C HIS A 140 -18.40 23.75 50.71
N ILE A 141 -17.22 23.29 50.30
CA ILE A 141 -16.36 22.39 51.07
C ILE A 141 -14.95 22.95 51.24
N ARG A 142 -14.27 22.62 52.34
CA ARG A 142 -12.84 22.85 52.52
C ARG A 142 -12.20 21.67 53.24
N PHE A 143 -10.88 21.56 53.13
CA PHE A 143 -10.11 20.43 53.65
C PHE A 143 -9.07 20.91 54.66
N LEU A 144 -8.80 20.10 55.69
CA LEU A 144 -7.72 20.33 56.63
C LEU A 144 -6.47 19.61 56.13
N CYS A 145 -5.38 20.34 55.93
CA CYS A 145 -4.14 19.82 55.39
C CYS A 145 -3.02 19.87 56.43
N SER A 146 -2.30 18.75 56.61
CA SER A 146 -1.11 18.68 57.48
C SER A 146 0.00 19.58 56.95
N LEU A 147 0.68 20.28 57.84
CA LEU A 147 1.93 21.00 57.54
C LEU A 147 3.18 20.11 57.79
N ASP A 148 3.02 18.93 58.38
CA ASP A 148 4.12 18.00 58.65
C ASP A 148 4.34 17.03 57.46
N CYS A 149 5.55 17.06 56.92
CA CYS A 149 6.03 16.16 55.87
C CYS A 149 6.46 14.80 56.47
N ASN A 150 5.76 13.72 56.13
CA ASN A 150 6.03 12.37 56.64
C ASN A 150 7.02 11.55 55.78
N LEU A 151 7.70 12.19 54.82
CA LEU A 151 8.68 11.55 53.95
C LEU A 151 10.05 11.48 54.64
N THR A 152 10.44 10.29 55.08
CA THR A 152 11.77 10.04 55.67
C THR A 152 12.80 9.76 54.58
N CYS A 153 13.68 10.73 54.33
CA CYS A 153 14.76 10.60 53.34
C CYS A 153 16.00 9.94 53.95
N ALA A 154 16.45 8.81 53.37
CA ALA A 154 17.68 8.14 53.79
C ALA A 154 18.94 9.00 53.53
N THR A 155 18.89 9.83 52.48
CA THR A 155 19.89 10.84 52.14
C THR A 155 19.17 12.11 51.64
N GLY A 156 19.66 13.29 52.03
CA GLY A 156 19.08 14.58 51.63
C GLY A 156 17.93 15.07 52.52
N ARG A 157 17.16 16.04 52.00
CA ARG A 157 15.96 16.60 52.66
C ARG A 157 14.73 16.38 51.79
N ALA A 158 13.55 16.22 52.38
CA ALA A 158 12.31 16.22 51.61
C ALA A 158 12.13 17.59 50.91
N ASN A 159 11.58 17.58 49.69
CA ASN A 159 11.23 18.82 48.99
C ASN A 159 10.04 19.54 49.68
N GLU A 160 9.77 20.79 49.29
CA GLU A 160 8.69 21.61 49.88
C GLU A 160 7.31 20.94 49.80
N ASP A 161 7.05 20.15 48.76
CA ASP A 161 5.78 19.42 48.58
C ASP A 161 5.77 17.99 49.18
N CYS A 162 6.81 17.60 49.93
CA CYS A 162 6.94 16.29 50.58
C CYS A 162 6.78 15.05 49.66
N SER A 163 7.16 15.15 48.38
CA SER A 163 6.99 14.10 47.37
C SER A 163 8.26 13.29 47.11
N HIS A 164 9.45 13.86 47.31
CA HIS A 164 10.72 13.18 47.04
C HIS A 164 11.89 13.81 47.82
N CYS A 165 13.01 13.08 47.87
CA CYS A 165 14.23 13.49 48.55
C CYS A 165 15.15 14.28 47.61
N VAL A 166 15.59 15.45 48.08
CA VAL A 166 16.45 16.39 47.36
C VAL A 166 17.83 16.43 48.01
N CYS A 167 18.86 16.25 47.18
CA CYS A 167 20.26 16.28 47.58
C CYS A 167 20.99 17.40 46.82
N GLU A 168 21.04 18.60 47.38
CA GLU A 168 21.65 19.78 46.73
C GLU A 168 23.15 19.61 46.41
N TRP A 169 23.84 18.72 47.14
CA TRP A 169 25.25 18.42 46.97
C TRP A 169 25.55 17.46 45.80
N HIS A 170 24.51 16.90 45.16
CA HIS A 170 24.64 15.89 44.14
C HIS A 170 24.13 16.35 42.77
N THR A 171 24.97 16.17 41.75
CA THR A 171 24.66 16.46 40.34
C THR A 171 24.77 15.20 39.50
N LEU A 172 23.69 14.82 38.84
CA LEU A 172 23.69 13.78 37.82
C LEU A 172 24.09 14.40 36.48
N THR A 173 25.10 13.83 35.84
CA THR A 173 25.49 14.17 34.48
C THR A 173 25.37 12.92 33.60
N GLY A 174 24.96 13.07 32.34
CA GLY A 174 24.84 11.89 31.51
C GLY A 174 24.74 12.17 30.02
N THR A 175 24.97 11.14 29.22
CA THR A 175 24.87 11.21 27.76
C THR A 175 23.84 10.21 27.27
N VAL A 176 22.96 10.66 26.38
CA VAL A 176 21.99 9.80 25.69
C VAL A 176 22.48 9.53 24.28
N LEU A 177 22.59 8.24 23.94
CA LEU A 177 23.10 7.74 22.68
C LEU A 177 22.04 6.89 21.97
N TYR A 178 22.05 6.88 20.65
CA TYR A 178 21.31 5.92 19.82
C TYR A 178 22.13 4.63 19.66
N THR A 179 21.66 3.48 20.16
CA THR A 179 22.29 2.15 20.00
C THR A 179 23.83 2.11 20.14
N GLY A 180 24.40 2.96 21.02
CA GLY A 180 25.84 3.06 21.29
C GLY A 180 26.66 3.79 20.23
N LYS A 181 26.01 4.42 19.24
CA LYS A 181 26.61 4.86 17.96
C LYS A 181 26.25 6.29 17.53
N MET A 182 25.59 7.14 18.33
CA MET A 182 25.41 8.58 17.99
C MET A 182 24.77 9.37 19.15
N PRO A 183 25.16 10.62 19.42
CA PRO A 183 24.50 11.47 20.44
C PRO A 183 23.08 11.88 20.04
N LEU A 184 22.13 11.86 20.99
CA LEU A 184 20.75 12.27 20.75
C LEU A 184 20.39 13.58 21.45
N ALA A 185 20.07 14.61 20.67
CA ALA A 185 19.60 15.89 21.16
C ALA A 185 18.08 15.89 21.42
N GLY A 186 17.61 16.78 22.30
CA GLY A 186 16.18 16.99 22.58
C GLY A 186 15.49 15.84 23.33
N VAL A 187 16.26 14.99 24.01
CA VAL A 187 15.73 13.91 24.85
C VAL A 187 15.33 14.50 26.18
N GLY A 188 14.07 14.29 26.59
CA GLY A 188 13.57 14.72 27.89
C GLY A 188 13.90 13.72 28.99
N ILE A 189 14.38 14.22 30.12
CA ILE A 189 14.62 13.44 31.34
C ILE A 189 13.54 13.81 32.35
N TYR A 190 12.81 12.80 32.83
CA TYR A 190 11.74 12.93 33.81
C TYR A 190 12.04 12.01 35.00
N ALA A 191 11.53 12.32 36.17
CA ALA A 191 11.54 11.40 37.30
C ALA A 191 10.14 10.79 37.48
N ILE A 192 10.09 9.48 37.75
CA ILE A 192 8.84 8.74 37.95
C ILE A 192 8.32 9.06 39.35
N GLY A 193 7.04 9.45 39.45
CA GLY A 193 6.39 9.85 40.71
C GLY A 193 6.27 11.35 40.93
N LEU A 194 6.79 12.17 40.00
CA LEU A 194 6.55 13.62 39.94
C LEU A 194 5.45 13.95 38.91
N PRO A 195 4.76 15.11 39.00
CA PRO A 195 4.00 15.62 37.86
C PRO A 195 4.92 15.68 36.63
N ASP A 196 4.39 15.57 35.40
CA ASP A 196 5.12 15.50 34.11
C ASP A 196 6.02 16.75 33.81
N ARG A 197 6.92 17.06 34.73
CA ARG A 197 7.86 18.17 34.71
C ARG A 197 9.19 17.63 34.20
N LYS A 198 9.59 18.16 33.05
CA LYS A 198 10.89 17.87 32.44
C LYS A 198 12.01 18.40 33.35
N LEU A 199 12.87 17.50 33.85
CA LEU A 199 14.00 17.84 34.74
C LEU A 199 15.17 18.43 33.95
N ALA A 200 15.48 17.83 32.81
CA ALA A 200 16.49 18.28 31.88
C ALA A 200 16.15 17.84 30.46
N GLU A 201 16.85 18.43 29.50
CA GLU A 201 16.81 18.05 28.08
C GLU A 201 18.23 17.93 27.56
N THR A 202 18.50 16.95 26.70
CA THR A 202 19.84 16.78 26.13
C THR A 202 20.16 17.88 25.12
N ASN A 203 21.40 18.36 25.16
CA ASN A 203 21.94 19.30 24.18
C ASN A 203 22.29 18.61 22.84
N VAL A 204 22.84 19.37 21.87
CA VAL A 204 23.25 18.87 20.54
C VAL A 204 24.26 17.71 20.58
N ASN A 205 25.04 17.61 21.66
CA ASN A 205 26.02 16.54 21.88
C ASN A 205 25.44 15.38 22.71
N GLY A 206 24.12 15.35 22.92
CA GLY A 206 23.42 14.33 23.69
C GLY A 206 23.67 14.38 25.19
N HIS A 207 24.28 15.46 25.71
CA HIS A 207 24.62 15.60 27.12
C HIS A 207 23.50 16.30 27.91
N PHE A 208 23.22 15.83 29.13
CA PHE A 208 22.29 16.44 30.07
C PHE A 208 22.91 16.52 31.48
N THR A 209 22.43 17.47 32.28
CA THR A 209 22.78 17.63 33.69
C THR A 209 21.51 17.88 34.51
N VAL A 210 21.38 17.18 35.64
CA VAL A 210 20.28 17.34 36.60
C VAL A 210 20.88 17.51 37.98
N SER A 211 20.52 18.59 38.68
CA SER A 211 20.98 18.86 40.04
C SER A 211 19.89 18.55 41.05
N GLY A 212 20.26 18.13 42.27
CA GLY A 212 19.31 17.96 43.37
C GLY A 212 18.70 16.56 43.50
N LEU A 213 19.11 15.57 42.70
CA LEU A 213 18.63 14.18 42.82
C LEU A 213 19.48 13.39 43.82
N CYS A 214 18.86 12.63 44.72
CA CYS A 214 19.58 11.80 45.68
C CYS A 214 20.08 10.46 45.08
N PRO A 215 21.35 10.06 45.32
CA PRO A 215 21.93 8.84 44.79
C PRO A 215 21.56 7.58 45.62
N ASP A 216 20.27 7.24 45.66
CA ASP A 216 19.70 6.27 46.61
C ASP A 216 19.20 4.95 45.99
N ASN A 217 19.28 4.80 44.67
CA ASN A 217 18.71 3.70 43.87
C ASN A 217 17.17 3.57 43.95
N SER A 218 16.49 4.45 44.70
CA SER A 218 15.04 4.49 44.82
C SER A 218 14.42 5.39 43.75
N THR A 219 15.15 6.46 43.38
CA THR A 219 14.72 7.38 42.33
C THR A 219 14.84 6.71 40.96
N LEU A 220 13.71 6.57 40.27
CA LEU A 220 13.64 6.09 38.88
C LEU A 220 13.50 7.28 37.93
N LEU A 221 14.37 7.36 36.92
CA LEU A 221 14.29 8.36 35.86
C LEU A 221 13.72 7.71 34.61
N ARG A 222 12.79 8.41 33.97
CA ARG A 222 12.19 8.06 32.68
C ARG A 222 12.80 8.97 31.61
N VAL A 223 13.57 8.38 30.70
CA VAL A 223 14.20 9.06 29.57
C VAL A 223 13.33 8.86 28.35
N VAL A 224 12.78 9.95 27.81
CA VAL A 224 11.76 9.91 26.76
C VAL A 224 12.15 10.82 25.60
N ARG A 225 12.01 10.31 24.39
CA ARG A 225 12.06 11.08 23.14
C ARG A 225 10.98 10.55 22.20
N GLN A 226 10.33 11.43 21.46
CA GLN A 226 9.32 11.04 20.46
C GLN A 226 9.91 10.06 19.44
N LYS A 227 9.17 9.00 19.08
CA LYS A 227 9.59 7.88 18.21
C LYS A 227 10.66 6.93 18.79
N TYR A 228 11.09 7.12 20.03
CA TYR A 228 12.01 6.20 20.71
C TYR A 228 11.30 5.48 21.84
N ILE A 229 11.75 4.27 22.15
CA ILE A 229 11.25 3.52 23.28
C ILE A 229 11.72 4.21 24.58
N PRO A 230 10.80 4.56 25.49
CA PRO A 230 11.16 5.19 26.74
C PRO A 230 12.02 4.23 27.57
N ARG A 231 13.10 4.75 28.16
CA ARG A 231 13.98 3.96 29.03
C ARG A 231 13.82 4.41 30.47
N VAL A 232 13.56 3.46 31.35
CA VAL A 232 13.56 3.66 32.80
C VAL A 232 14.89 3.20 33.35
N ILE A 233 15.52 4.06 34.14
CA ILE A 233 16.86 3.90 34.71
C ILE A 233 16.78 4.20 36.21
N SER A 234 17.42 3.39 37.04
CA SER A 234 17.54 3.69 38.46
C SER A 234 18.77 4.56 38.73
N MET A 235 18.65 5.44 39.72
CA MET A 235 19.74 6.33 40.09
C MET A 235 20.93 5.53 40.65
N PRO A 236 22.17 5.72 40.13
CA PRO A 236 23.35 5.04 40.68
C PRO A 236 23.54 5.34 42.16
N ARG A 237 23.76 4.29 42.97
CA ARG A 237 24.10 4.45 44.39
C ARG A 237 25.54 4.92 44.52
N GLY A 238 25.77 6.01 45.26
CA GLY A 238 27.12 6.53 45.49
C GLY A 238 27.17 7.68 46.49
N SER A 239 28.34 7.90 47.08
CA SER A 239 28.64 9.02 47.97
C SER A 239 29.36 10.18 47.27
N LYS A 240 29.65 10.04 45.96
CA LYS A 240 30.29 11.09 45.16
C LYS A 240 29.29 12.21 44.89
N SER A 241 29.78 13.45 44.80
CA SER A 241 28.98 14.62 44.42
C SER A 241 28.49 14.60 42.96
N ILE A 242 29.11 13.77 42.11
CA ILE A 242 28.74 13.64 40.70
C ILE A 242 28.55 12.17 40.35
N SER A 243 27.40 11.86 39.77
CA SER A 243 27.11 10.57 39.13
C SER A 243 27.06 10.73 37.62
N VAL A 244 27.66 9.78 36.89
CA VAL A 244 27.69 9.77 35.43
C VAL A 244 26.83 8.64 34.89
N LEU A 245 25.96 8.94 33.93
CA LEU A 245 25.08 7.96 33.31
C LEU A 245 25.24 7.95 31.78
N ARG A 246 25.21 6.76 31.19
CA ARG A 246 25.08 6.58 29.73
C ARG A 246 23.81 5.81 29.44
N VAL A 247 22.92 6.43 28.66
CA VAL A 247 21.61 5.85 28.31
C VAL A 247 21.59 5.57 26.82
N HIS A 248 21.14 4.37 26.46
CA HIS A 248 20.96 3.98 25.07
C HIS A 248 19.47 3.94 24.75
N LEU A 249 19.03 4.84 23.88
CA LEU A 249 17.70 4.78 23.29
C LEU A 249 17.75 4.02 21.98
N GLN A 250 16.63 3.36 21.67
CA GLN A 250 16.42 2.65 20.43
C GLN A 250 15.17 3.22 19.76
N LEU A 251 15.18 3.31 18.44
CA LEU A 251 14.06 3.80 17.65
C LEU A 251 12.91 2.79 17.78
N ALA A 252 11.69 3.28 17.99
CA ALA A 252 10.52 2.43 17.99
C ALA A 252 10.06 2.19 16.55
N GLU A 253 9.91 0.93 16.16
CA GLU A 253 9.50 0.51 14.83
C GLU A 253 8.01 0.12 14.84
N LYS A 254 7.25 0.66 13.89
CA LYS A 254 5.85 0.30 13.70
C LYS A 254 5.72 -1.20 13.39
N PRO A 255 4.68 -1.86 13.91
CA PRO A 255 4.52 -3.28 13.68
C PRO A 255 4.11 -3.56 12.23
N PHE A 256 4.54 -4.69 11.70
CA PHE A 256 4.08 -5.25 10.43
C PHE A 256 3.69 -6.71 10.59
N ILE A 257 2.71 -7.16 9.81
CA ILE A 257 2.24 -8.54 9.88
C ILE A 257 3.20 -9.43 9.09
N SER A 258 3.87 -10.37 9.78
CA SER A 258 4.72 -11.38 9.15
C SER A 258 3.97 -12.66 8.83
N LYS A 259 2.84 -12.92 9.50
CA LYS A 259 1.94 -14.04 9.21
C LYS A 259 0.49 -13.62 9.30
N HIS A 260 -0.18 -13.64 8.15
CA HIS A 260 -1.61 -13.41 8.02
C HIS A 260 -2.43 -14.66 8.39
N PRO A 261 -3.67 -14.51 8.87
CA PRO A 261 -4.60 -15.63 8.94
C PRO A 261 -4.88 -16.18 7.53
N GLU A 262 -5.23 -17.46 7.45
CA GLU A 262 -5.48 -18.18 6.19
C GLU A 262 -6.96 -18.56 6.08
N ASP A 263 -7.50 -18.54 4.87
CA ASP A 263 -8.87 -18.97 4.58
C ASP A 263 -9.06 -20.44 4.98
N ARG A 264 -10.22 -20.77 5.55
CA ARG A 264 -10.53 -22.13 6.02
C ARG A 264 -11.97 -22.52 5.72
N MET A 265 -12.15 -23.79 5.37
CA MET A 265 -13.45 -24.45 5.37
C MET A 265 -13.52 -25.46 6.53
N ARG A 266 -14.65 -25.48 7.25
CA ARG A 266 -14.91 -26.42 8.35
C ARG A 266 -16.36 -26.91 8.35
N PHE A 267 -16.60 -28.09 8.91
CA PHE A 267 -17.95 -28.53 9.23
C PHE A 267 -18.42 -27.95 10.57
N GLU A 268 -19.73 -27.79 10.69
CA GLU A 268 -20.40 -27.45 11.94
C GLU A 268 -19.96 -28.40 13.07
N GLY A 269 -19.74 -27.84 14.25
CA GLY A 269 -19.26 -28.56 15.43
C GLY A 269 -17.74 -28.76 15.50
N GLN A 270 -17.00 -28.54 14.41
CA GLN A 270 -15.53 -28.60 14.44
C GLN A 270 -14.91 -27.37 15.11
N GLY A 271 -13.60 -27.41 15.35
CA GLY A 271 -12.81 -26.24 15.74
C GLY A 271 -11.86 -25.77 14.65
N LEU A 272 -11.26 -24.61 14.84
CA LEU A 272 -10.12 -24.10 14.05
C LEU A 272 -9.26 -23.13 14.87
N ILE A 273 -8.01 -22.93 14.45
CA ILE A 273 -7.15 -21.85 14.94
C ILE A 273 -6.84 -20.91 13.78
N LEU A 274 -7.06 -19.61 13.98
CA LEU A 274 -6.49 -18.55 13.14
C LEU A 274 -5.25 -18.01 13.83
N CYS A 275 -4.14 -17.95 13.10
CA CYS A 275 -2.87 -17.48 13.64
C CYS A 275 -2.46 -16.19 12.97
N CYS A 276 -2.07 -15.22 13.80
CA CYS A 276 -1.56 -13.93 13.40
C CYS A 276 -0.18 -13.73 14.06
N LYS A 277 0.80 -13.30 13.28
CA LYS A 277 2.13 -12.93 13.80
C LYS A 277 2.49 -11.55 13.27
N ALA A 278 2.91 -10.68 14.18
CA ALA A 278 3.40 -9.36 13.88
C ALA A 278 4.84 -9.21 14.40
N GLU A 279 5.66 -8.48 13.66
CA GLU A 279 7.03 -8.12 13.99
C GLU A 279 7.14 -6.60 14.05
N GLY A 280 8.12 -6.09 14.78
CA GLY A 280 8.27 -4.68 15.10
C GLY A 280 9.01 -4.52 16.41
N PHE A 281 9.35 -3.28 16.78
CA PHE A 281 10.17 -3.00 17.94
C PHE A 281 9.59 -1.85 18.79
N PRO A 282 9.13 -2.11 20.03
CA PRO A 282 9.06 -3.40 20.71
C PRO A 282 8.15 -4.39 19.98
N THR A 283 8.39 -5.68 20.19
CA THR A 283 7.54 -6.74 19.64
C THR A 283 6.11 -6.58 20.14
N PRO A 284 5.09 -6.56 19.26
CA PRO A 284 3.70 -6.37 19.66
C PRO A 284 3.22 -7.42 20.65
N THR A 285 2.63 -6.98 21.75
CA THR A 285 2.03 -7.86 22.77
C THR A 285 0.50 -7.78 22.76
N SER A 286 -0.07 -6.69 22.25
CA SER A 286 -1.51 -6.50 22.14
C SER A 286 -2.02 -6.92 20.76
N PHE A 287 -2.97 -7.87 20.76
CA PHE A 287 -3.66 -8.35 19.55
C PHE A 287 -5.16 -8.29 19.79
N LEU A 288 -5.89 -7.68 18.85
CA LEU A 288 -7.35 -7.63 18.83
C LEU A 288 -7.86 -8.38 17.60
N TRP A 289 -8.90 -9.19 17.75
CA TRP A 289 -9.50 -9.95 16.64
C TRP A 289 -10.87 -9.39 16.28
N TYR A 290 -11.14 -9.32 14.99
CA TYR A 290 -12.39 -8.81 14.43
C TYR A 290 -13.06 -9.90 13.59
N HIS A 291 -14.39 -9.94 13.63
CA HIS A 291 -15.25 -10.74 12.76
C HIS A 291 -16.24 -9.81 12.06
N ASN A 292 -16.20 -9.76 10.72
CA ASN A 292 -17.04 -8.84 9.92
C ASN A 292 -16.99 -7.39 10.45
N ASN A 293 -15.78 -6.86 10.67
CA ASN A 293 -15.50 -5.53 11.23
C ASN A 293 -15.98 -5.30 12.69
N THR A 294 -16.46 -6.33 13.38
CA THR A 294 -16.88 -6.25 14.78
C THR A 294 -15.80 -6.83 15.68
N LEU A 295 -15.41 -6.11 16.74
CA LEU A 295 -14.42 -6.58 17.71
C LEU A 295 -14.97 -7.79 18.48
N LEU A 296 -14.20 -8.89 18.54
CA LEU A 296 -14.55 -10.06 19.33
C LEU A 296 -14.27 -9.80 20.82
N ASP A 297 -15.14 -10.31 21.70
CA ASP A 297 -14.94 -10.16 23.14
C ASP A 297 -13.81 -11.07 23.65
N TRP A 298 -12.75 -10.45 24.15
CA TRP A 298 -11.61 -11.16 24.74
C TRP A 298 -12.01 -12.07 25.91
N ASN A 299 -13.02 -11.70 26.71
CA ASN A 299 -13.45 -12.52 27.86
C ASN A 299 -14.05 -13.87 27.43
N VAL A 300 -14.68 -13.91 26.25
CA VAL A 300 -15.31 -15.09 25.68
C VAL A 300 -14.28 -16.00 25.00
N TYR A 301 -13.44 -15.40 24.15
CA TYR A 301 -12.56 -16.17 23.27
C TYR A 301 -11.14 -16.36 23.81
N LYS A 302 -10.72 -15.58 24.82
CA LYS A 302 -9.39 -15.59 25.45
C LYS A 302 -8.26 -15.63 24.43
N TYR A 303 -8.43 -14.88 23.34
CA TYR A 303 -7.48 -14.86 22.23
C TYR A 303 -6.22 -14.06 22.60
N ASN A 304 -5.15 -14.34 21.87
CA ASN A 304 -3.93 -13.54 21.83
C ASN A 304 -3.54 -13.32 20.37
N ASN A 305 -2.28 -13.55 20.00
CA ASN A 305 -1.87 -13.63 18.61
C ASN A 305 -2.58 -14.75 17.82
N ASN A 306 -3.14 -15.76 18.50
CA ASN A 306 -3.95 -16.81 17.91
C ASN A 306 -5.41 -16.74 18.41
N LEU A 307 -6.36 -16.97 17.52
CA LEU A 307 -7.79 -17.09 17.82
C LEU A 307 -8.22 -18.55 17.68
N VAL A 308 -8.68 -19.15 18.78
CA VAL A 308 -9.18 -20.54 18.80
C VAL A 308 -10.70 -20.52 18.81
N LEU A 309 -11.32 -21.03 17.75
CA LEU A 309 -12.76 -21.20 17.65
C LEU A 309 -13.08 -22.69 17.85
N LYS A 310 -14.01 -23.00 18.77
CA LYS A 310 -14.48 -24.36 19.06
C LYS A 310 -15.98 -24.44 18.78
N ASN A 311 -16.45 -25.64 18.41
CA ASN A 311 -17.87 -25.90 18.17
C ASN A 311 -18.48 -24.89 17.19
N LEU A 312 -17.87 -24.80 16.00
CA LEU A 312 -18.20 -23.82 14.97
C LEU A 312 -19.67 -23.91 14.56
N LYS A 313 -20.34 -22.75 14.49
CA LYS A 313 -21.72 -22.61 14.02
C LYS A 313 -21.76 -21.94 12.65
N PRO A 314 -22.76 -22.23 11.79
CA PRO A 314 -22.89 -21.58 10.48
C PRO A 314 -22.88 -20.05 10.54
N SER A 315 -23.42 -19.46 11.62
CA SER A 315 -23.43 -18.00 11.86
C SER A 315 -22.06 -17.36 12.05
N GLN A 316 -21.01 -18.16 12.28
CA GLN A 316 -19.63 -17.69 12.43
C GLN A 316 -18.88 -17.61 11.08
N THR A 317 -19.56 -17.89 9.97
CA THR A 317 -19.05 -17.67 8.61
C THR A 317 -18.78 -16.18 8.39
N GLY A 318 -17.70 -15.85 7.69
CA GLY A 318 -17.35 -14.47 7.36
C GLY A 318 -15.85 -14.21 7.44
N GLU A 319 -15.50 -12.93 7.50
CA GLU A 319 -14.12 -12.46 7.45
C GLU A 319 -13.57 -12.23 8.85
N TYR A 320 -12.35 -12.70 9.08
CA TYR A 320 -11.62 -12.53 10.33
C TYR A 320 -10.25 -11.89 10.07
N TYR A 321 -9.89 -10.89 10.88
CA TYR A 321 -8.56 -10.28 10.84
C TYR A 321 -8.09 -9.91 12.25
N CYS A 322 -6.78 -9.77 12.41
CA CYS A 322 -6.17 -9.30 13.65
C CYS A 322 -5.65 -7.85 13.49
N LYS A 323 -5.68 -7.08 14.58
CA LYS A 323 -4.97 -5.81 14.73
C LYS A 323 -3.88 -5.99 15.79
N ALA A 324 -2.63 -5.82 15.41
CA ALA A 324 -1.48 -5.86 16.33
C ALA A 324 -1.08 -4.43 16.72
N THR A 325 -0.65 -4.21 17.95
CA THR A 325 -0.28 -2.88 18.46
C THR A 325 0.97 -2.94 19.34
N ASN A 326 1.86 -1.98 19.16
CA ASN A 326 2.99 -1.67 20.04
C ASN A 326 3.03 -0.15 20.35
N GLU A 327 4.06 0.30 21.07
CA GLU A 327 4.22 1.72 21.44
C GLU A 327 4.44 2.66 20.24
N ALA A 328 4.86 2.13 19.08
CA ALA A 328 5.12 2.91 17.87
C ALA A 328 3.87 3.07 16.97
N GLY A 329 2.90 2.16 17.08
CA GLY A 329 1.67 2.20 16.29
C GLY A 329 0.95 0.87 16.22
N SER A 330 0.07 0.73 15.24
CA SER A 330 -0.72 -0.47 15.03
C SER A 330 -0.74 -0.89 13.55
N ILE A 331 -1.10 -2.16 13.29
CA ILE A 331 -1.24 -2.71 11.94
C ILE A 331 -2.34 -3.77 11.92
N LYS A 332 -3.15 -3.79 10.86
CA LYS A 332 -4.15 -4.85 10.61
C LYS A 332 -3.60 -5.90 9.64
N SER A 333 -4.00 -7.16 9.84
CA SER A 333 -3.75 -8.21 8.83
C SER A 333 -4.73 -8.12 7.68
N GLU A 334 -4.33 -8.63 6.50
CA GLU A 334 -5.32 -9.08 5.51
C GLU A 334 -6.37 -9.99 6.16
N PRO A 335 -7.65 -9.86 5.76
CA PRO A 335 -8.72 -10.73 6.26
C PRO A 335 -8.58 -12.15 5.70
N ALA A 336 -9.00 -13.11 6.52
CA ALA A 336 -9.21 -14.50 6.12
C ALA A 336 -10.70 -14.82 6.14
N THR A 337 -11.18 -15.47 5.08
CA THR A 337 -12.58 -15.89 4.95
C THR A 337 -12.76 -17.31 5.47
N ILE A 338 -13.70 -17.46 6.41
CA ILE A 338 -14.03 -18.73 7.03
C ILE A 338 -15.41 -19.18 6.54
N HIS A 339 -15.46 -20.36 5.93
CA HIS A 339 -16.69 -20.97 5.43
C HIS A 339 -17.06 -22.20 6.26
N ILE A 340 -18.27 -22.21 6.83
CA ILE A 340 -18.75 -23.28 7.70
C ILE A 340 -19.91 -24.02 7.01
N VAL A 341 -19.73 -25.32 6.79
CA VAL A 341 -20.71 -26.21 6.14
C VAL A 341 -21.49 -26.99 7.19
N ALA A 342 -22.80 -27.16 7.01
CA ALA A 342 -23.64 -27.96 7.91
C ALA A 342 -23.15 -29.43 8.01
N SER A 343 -23.37 -30.04 9.17
CA SER A 343 -22.97 -31.43 9.42
C SER A 343 -23.65 -32.40 8.43
N GLY A 344 -22.85 -33.10 7.62
CA GLY A 344 -23.34 -34.06 6.60
C GLY A 344 -23.44 -33.52 5.17
N GLY A 345 -23.15 -32.23 4.93
CA GLY A 345 -23.04 -31.68 3.57
C GLY A 345 -21.82 -32.23 2.81
N PRO A 346 -21.86 -32.26 1.46
CA PRO A 346 -20.69 -32.68 0.68
C PRO A 346 -19.53 -31.68 0.89
N PRO A 347 -18.27 -32.15 0.94
CA PRO A 347 -17.09 -31.31 1.21
C PRO A 347 -16.84 -30.26 0.11
N CYS A 348 -17.45 -30.44 -1.06
CA CYS A 348 -17.48 -29.50 -2.16
C CYS A 348 -18.78 -29.66 -2.94
N ASN A 349 -19.17 -28.66 -3.74
CA ASN A 349 -20.31 -28.82 -4.65
C ASN A 349 -19.97 -29.89 -5.71
N PRO A 350 -20.68 -31.03 -5.76
CA PRO A 350 -20.36 -32.08 -6.73
C PRO A 350 -20.78 -31.71 -8.16
N ASN A 351 -21.68 -30.73 -8.31
CA ASN A 351 -22.18 -30.30 -9.61
C ASN A 351 -21.25 -29.24 -10.22
N PRO A 352 -20.76 -29.46 -11.46
CA PRO A 352 -19.93 -28.47 -12.14
C PRO A 352 -20.70 -27.18 -12.43
N VAL A 353 -20.00 -26.06 -12.35
CA VAL A 353 -20.49 -24.74 -12.76
C VAL A 353 -20.29 -24.59 -14.27
N SER A 354 -21.16 -23.85 -14.95
CA SER A 354 -21.03 -23.59 -16.40
C SER A 354 -19.66 -22.98 -16.75
N ASN A 355 -19.05 -23.48 -17.82
CA ASN A 355 -17.81 -22.98 -18.41
C ASN A 355 -17.85 -23.15 -19.93
N LEU A 356 -17.97 -22.04 -20.64
CA LEU A 356 -18.12 -22.02 -22.10
C LEU A 356 -16.77 -21.97 -22.79
N ILE A 357 -16.51 -22.91 -23.69
CA ILE A 357 -15.38 -22.85 -24.63
C ILE A 357 -15.87 -22.40 -26.01
N GLN A 358 -15.04 -21.63 -26.72
CA GLN A 358 -15.31 -21.19 -28.09
C GLN A 358 -14.97 -22.29 -29.09
N LEU A 359 -15.85 -22.53 -30.06
CA LEU A 359 -15.63 -23.44 -31.19
C LEU A 359 -14.93 -22.73 -32.35
N PRO A 360 -14.31 -23.49 -33.28
CA PRO A 360 -13.70 -22.89 -34.45
C PRO A 360 -14.73 -22.08 -35.26
N HIS A 361 -14.30 -21.01 -35.95
CA HIS A 361 -15.23 -20.10 -36.65
C HIS A 361 -16.13 -20.78 -37.70
N ASP A 362 -15.67 -21.90 -38.26
CA ASP A 362 -16.38 -22.77 -39.21
C ASP A 362 -17.31 -23.80 -38.53
N CYS A 363 -17.33 -23.88 -37.21
CA CYS A 363 -18.17 -24.79 -36.42
C CYS A 363 -19.21 -24.03 -35.60
N PHE A 364 -20.32 -23.68 -36.24
CA PHE A 364 -21.48 -23.07 -35.58
C PHE A 364 -22.54 -24.11 -35.21
N GLN A 365 -22.97 -24.15 -33.95
CA GLN A 365 -23.99 -25.09 -33.48
C GLN A 365 -25.39 -24.58 -33.82
N GLN A 366 -26.02 -25.18 -34.83
CA GLN A 366 -27.36 -24.78 -35.29
C GLN A 366 -28.44 -24.98 -34.21
N HIS A 367 -28.32 -26.03 -33.38
CA HIS A 367 -29.32 -26.34 -32.36
C HIS A 367 -29.32 -25.37 -31.16
N SER A 368 -28.15 -24.85 -30.77
CA SER A 368 -28.01 -23.90 -29.66
C SER A 368 -27.84 -22.46 -30.11
N ASN A 369 -27.85 -22.21 -31.43
CA ASN A 369 -27.57 -20.92 -32.07
C ASN A 369 -26.34 -20.21 -31.47
N SER A 370 -25.27 -20.97 -31.23
CA SER A 370 -24.09 -20.48 -30.50
C SER A 370 -22.80 -21.07 -31.07
N ALA A 371 -21.74 -20.27 -31.05
CA ALA A 371 -20.37 -20.71 -31.32
C ALA A 371 -19.66 -21.23 -30.04
N PHE A 372 -20.40 -21.41 -28.95
CA PHE A 372 -19.88 -21.82 -27.65
C PHE A 372 -20.52 -23.12 -27.16
N VAL A 373 -19.74 -23.92 -26.45
CA VAL A 373 -20.21 -25.16 -25.80
C VAL A 373 -19.79 -25.16 -24.33
N ASP A 374 -20.73 -25.52 -23.47
CA ASP A 374 -20.47 -25.70 -22.05
C ASP A 374 -19.77 -27.03 -21.80
N VAL A 375 -18.58 -26.95 -21.20
CA VAL A 375 -17.76 -28.10 -20.77
C VAL A 375 -17.73 -28.26 -19.24
N GLY A 376 -18.36 -27.35 -18.51
CA GLY A 376 -18.35 -27.32 -17.05
C GLY A 376 -16.98 -26.95 -16.46
N ARG A 377 -16.98 -26.56 -15.18
CA ARG A 377 -15.78 -26.39 -14.35
C ARG A 377 -16.08 -26.70 -12.89
N CYS A 378 -15.08 -27.18 -12.16
CA CYS A 378 -15.17 -27.31 -10.72
C CYS A 378 -14.75 -25.99 -10.05
N PRO A 379 -15.42 -25.54 -8.98
CA PRO A 379 -15.00 -24.36 -8.23
C PRO A 379 -13.72 -24.67 -7.46
N SER A 380 -12.72 -23.79 -7.51
CA SER A 380 -11.43 -23.93 -6.84
C SER A 380 -11.48 -23.52 -5.36
N GLN A 381 -12.49 -23.98 -4.63
CA GLN A 381 -12.67 -23.67 -3.20
C GLN A 381 -11.90 -24.65 -2.30
N PRO A 382 -11.39 -24.21 -1.13
CA PRO A 382 -10.82 -25.11 -0.14
C PRO A 382 -11.88 -26.10 0.33
N CYS A 383 -11.50 -27.37 0.45
CA CYS A 383 -12.36 -28.44 0.96
C CYS A 383 -11.63 -29.26 2.01
N THR A 384 -12.36 -30.05 2.80
CA THR A 384 -11.79 -30.89 3.84
C THR A 384 -12.31 -32.32 3.76
N HIS A 385 -11.40 -33.29 3.76
CA HIS A 385 -11.71 -34.72 3.83
C HIS A 385 -11.85 -35.23 5.27
N ASN A 386 -11.29 -34.51 6.26
CA ASN A 386 -10.97 -35.10 7.54
C ASN A 386 -11.92 -34.66 8.67
N ARG A 387 -12.50 -35.65 9.35
CA ARG A 387 -13.26 -35.47 10.59
C ARG A 387 -12.35 -35.40 11.83
N HIS A 388 -11.09 -35.85 11.73
CA HIS A 388 -10.13 -35.80 12.82
C HIS A 388 -9.35 -34.49 12.85
N PHE A 389 -9.32 -33.89 14.04
CA PHE A 389 -8.97 -32.50 14.32
C PHE A 389 -7.58 -32.39 14.93
N ILE A 390 -6.71 -31.56 14.33
CA ILE A 390 -5.45 -31.13 14.95
C ILE A 390 -5.45 -29.60 14.98
N LEU A 391 -5.32 -29.04 16.18
CA LEU A 391 -5.21 -27.60 16.49
C LEU A 391 -3.84 -27.06 16.06
N HIS A 392 -3.61 -26.89 14.76
CA HIS A 392 -2.38 -26.29 14.24
C HIS A 392 -2.67 -25.04 13.42
N CYS A 393 -1.71 -24.11 13.39
CA CYS A 393 -1.79 -22.93 12.55
C CYS A 393 -1.81 -23.24 11.05
N HIS A 394 -1.38 -24.45 10.68
CA HIS A 394 -1.42 -24.96 9.31
C HIS A 394 -1.98 -26.37 9.33
N ASP A 395 -3.02 -26.61 8.54
CA ASP A 395 -3.33 -27.95 8.08
C ASP A 395 -2.34 -28.26 6.95
N GLY A 396 -1.50 -29.29 7.11
CA GLY A 396 -0.67 -29.78 6.01
C GLY A 396 -1.57 -30.14 4.83
N MET A 397 -1.34 -29.50 3.68
CA MET A 397 -2.07 -29.66 2.41
C MET A 397 -3.59 -29.48 2.53
N THR A 398 -4.02 -28.22 2.36
CA THR A 398 -5.39 -27.86 2.00
C THR A 398 -5.83 -28.70 0.81
N SER A 399 -6.96 -29.37 0.92
CA SER A 399 -7.59 -30.03 -0.24
C SER A 399 -8.43 -28.98 -0.97
N CYS A 400 -8.54 -29.07 -2.29
CA CYS A 400 -9.31 -28.17 -3.14
C CYS A 400 -10.39 -28.97 -3.85
N CYS A 401 -11.52 -28.34 -4.12
CA CYS A 401 -12.50 -28.90 -5.03
C CYS A 401 -11.92 -28.90 -6.46
N GLY A 402 -11.89 -30.08 -7.08
CA GLY A 402 -11.32 -30.29 -8.41
C GLY A 402 -12.06 -31.38 -9.18
N VAL A 403 -11.64 -31.61 -10.42
CA VAL A 403 -12.31 -32.53 -11.34
C VAL A 403 -12.12 -33.97 -10.89
N THR A 404 -13.21 -34.70 -10.64
CA THR A 404 -13.15 -36.15 -10.33
C THR A 404 -13.44 -37.03 -11.52
N LYS A 405 -14.40 -36.63 -12.37
CA LYS A 405 -14.84 -37.44 -13.51
C LYS A 405 -15.17 -36.59 -14.72
N MET A 406 -14.66 -37.01 -15.87
CA MET A 406 -14.93 -36.41 -17.18
C MET A 406 -15.58 -37.41 -18.12
N LYS A 407 -16.41 -36.91 -19.03
CA LYS A 407 -17.02 -37.69 -20.09
C LYS A 407 -16.70 -37.04 -21.44
N GLU A 408 -16.41 -37.87 -22.43
CA GLU A 408 -16.20 -37.39 -23.80
C GLU A 408 -17.52 -37.02 -24.46
N LYS A 409 -17.52 -35.86 -25.13
CA LYS A 409 -18.62 -35.31 -25.91
C LYS A 409 -18.12 -35.01 -27.31
N LEU A 410 -18.79 -35.58 -28.31
CA LEU A 410 -18.48 -35.34 -29.72
C LEU A 410 -19.35 -34.18 -30.23
N ILE A 411 -18.70 -33.11 -30.66
CA ILE A 411 -19.34 -31.92 -31.23
C ILE A 411 -19.39 -32.10 -32.75
N GLN A 412 -20.59 -32.01 -33.32
CA GLN A 412 -20.81 -32.12 -34.76
C GLN A 412 -20.57 -30.75 -35.40
N CYS A 413 -19.59 -30.67 -36.30
CA CYS A 413 -19.28 -29.49 -37.12
C CYS A 413 -19.58 -29.78 -38.59
N LYS A 414 -19.56 -28.75 -39.45
CA LYS A 414 -19.81 -28.93 -40.89
C LYS A 414 -18.63 -29.68 -41.54
N GLY A 415 -18.77 -30.99 -41.70
CA GLY A 415 -17.79 -31.86 -42.40
C GLY A 415 -16.76 -32.56 -41.50
N TYR A 416 -16.81 -32.37 -40.17
CA TYR A 416 -15.94 -33.07 -39.21
C TYR A 416 -16.54 -33.09 -37.81
N THR A 417 -15.97 -33.90 -36.92
CA THR A 417 -16.36 -33.98 -35.50
C THR A 417 -15.20 -33.55 -34.60
N LEU A 418 -15.53 -32.80 -33.54
CA LEU A 418 -14.58 -32.38 -32.52
C LEU A 418 -14.83 -33.12 -31.22
N PRO A 419 -13.92 -33.99 -30.76
CA PRO A 419 -14.00 -34.55 -29.41
C PRO A 419 -13.63 -33.48 -28.38
N THR A 420 -14.39 -33.41 -27.29
CA THR A 420 -14.04 -32.62 -26.10
C THR A 420 -14.39 -33.37 -24.82
N LYS A 421 -13.61 -33.20 -23.76
CA LYS A 421 -13.92 -33.73 -22.43
C LYS A 421 -14.77 -32.72 -21.64
N VAL A 422 -15.92 -33.17 -21.14
CA VAL A 422 -16.85 -32.39 -20.32
C VAL A 422 -16.78 -32.89 -18.88
N ILE A 423 -16.71 -31.97 -17.93
CA ILE A 423 -16.69 -32.28 -16.50
C ILE A 423 -18.09 -32.72 -16.06
N THR A 424 -18.17 -33.85 -15.35
CA THR A 424 -19.45 -34.43 -14.89
C THR A 424 -19.59 -34.45 -13.38
N GLU A 425 -18.48 -34.64 -12.65
CA GLU A 425 -18.49 -34.72 -11.18
C GLU A 425 -17.26 -33.99 -10.61
N CYS A 426 -17.50 -33.15 -9.60
CA CYS A 426 -16.48 -32.45 -8.82
C CYS A 426 -16.31 -33.09 -7.45
N GLY A 427 -15.09 -33.10 -6.93
CA GLY A 427 -14.76 -33.72 -5.65
C GLY A 427 -13.57 -33.07 -4.98
N CYS A 428 -13.43 -33.33 -3.68
CA CYS A 428 -12.29 -32.86 -2.92
C CYS A 428 -11.04 -33.67 -3.33
N LYS A 429 -9.98 -32.97 -3.73
CA LYS A 429 -8.69 -33.53 -4.14
C LYS A 429 -7.57 -32.73 -3.48
N LYS A 430 -6.35 -33.27 -3.50
CA LYS A 430 -5.16 -32.54 -3.04
C LYS A 430 -4.96 -31.27 -3.89
N CYS A 431 -4.89 -30.08 -3.29
CA CYS A 431 -4.56 -28.88 -4.05
C CYS A 431 -3.15 -29.03 -4.63
N SER A 432 -3.03 -28.90 -5.95
CA SER A 432 -1.76 -28.63 -6.62
C SER A 432 -1.32 -27.22 -6.22
N GLN A 433 -0.20 -27.09 -5.51
CA GLN A 433 0.33 -25.78 -5.14
C GLN A 433 0.91 -25.11 -6.38
N ALA A 434 0.32 -23.99 -6.79
CA ALA A 434 0.86 -23.24 -7.90
C ALA A 434 2.15 -22.55 -7.47
N LYS A 435 3.25 -22.82 -8.17
CA LYS A 435 4.42 -21.96 -8.05
C LYS A 435 4.06 -20.65 -8.75
N ILE A 436 4.19 -19.58 -8.01
CA ILE A 436 4.03 -18.23 -8.51
C ILE A 436 5.43 -17.77 -8.93
N LEU A 437 5.57 -17.40 -10.19
CA LEU A 437 6.82 -16.93 -10.76
C LEU A 437 6.71 -15.44 -11.04
N VAL A 438 7.75 -14.70 -10.66
CA VAL A 438 7.89 -13.30 -10.99
C VAL A 438 9.17 -13.13 -11.77
N ARG A 439 9.01 -12.67 -13.01
CA ARG A 439 10.10 -12.48 -13.96
C ARG A 439 10.14 -11.04 -14.40
N GLY A 440 11.26 -10.62 -14.94
CA GLY A 440 11.37 -9.25 -15.37
C GLY A 440 12.76 -8.85 -15.79
N HIS A 441 12.87 -7.61 -16.24
CA HIS A 441 14.14 -6.94 -16.50
C HIS A 441 14.29 -5.75 -15.56
N ALA A 442 15.44 -5.64 -14.91
CA ALA A 442 15.84 -4.44 -14.18
C ALA A 442 16.77 -3.61 -15.08
N VAL A 443 16.34 -2.41 -15.43
CA VAL A 443 17.05 -1.51 -16.35
C VAL A 443 17.01 -0.06 -15.85
N ALA A 444 17.94 0.75 -16.34
CA ALA A 444 17.96 2.18 -16.11
C ALA A 444 16.74 2.86 -16.75
N GLU A 445 16.19 3.87 -16.07
CA GLU A 445 15.06 4.66 -16.57
C GLU A 445 15.43 5.53 -17.78
N ASP A 446 16.65 6.06 -17.81
CA ASP A 446 17.12 7.03 -18.80
C ASP A 446 17.41 6.42 -20.17
N ASN A 447 18.25 5.38 -20.22
CA ASN A 447 18.80 4.80 -21.45
C ASN A 447 18.53 3.29 -21.58
N GLY A 448 17.84 2.67 -20.62
CA GLY A 448 17.56 1.24 -20.63
C GLY A 448 18.76 0.34 -20.38
N GLU A 449 19.88 0.87 -19.85
CA GLU A 449 21.05 0.08 -19.48
C GLU A 449 20.66 -1.00 -18.43
N PRO A 450 20.99 -2.28 -18.66
CA PRO A 450 20.59 -3.34 -17.75
C PRO A 450 21.38 -3.30 -16.43
N LEU A 451 20.70 -3.55 -15.31
CA LEU A 451 21.34 -3.83 -14.03
C LEU A 451 22.05 -5.19 -14.12
N ARG A 452 23.36 -5.20 -14.39
CA ARG A 452 24.12 -6.44 -14.54
C ARG A 452 24.54 -7.00 -13.18
N PHE A 453 24.19 -8.26 -12.90
CA PHE A 453 24.62 -8.97 -11.68
C PHE A 453 24.25 -8.27 -10.36
N GLY A 454 23.19 -7.45 -10.38
CA GLY A 454 22.65 -6.76 -9.22
C GLY A 454 21.99 -7.74 -8.25
N LYS A 455 22.08 -7.46 -6.95
CA LYS A 455 21.48 -8.32 -5.92
C LYS A 455 19.99 -8.03 -5.83
N ILE A 456 19.19 -9.07 -5.65
CA ILE A 456 17.76 -8.97 -5.37
C ILE A 456 17.51 -9.49 -3.95
N LEU A 457 16.96 -8.63 -3.10
CA LEU A 457 16.70 -8.90 -1.69
C LEU A 457 15.19 -8.92 -1.41
N MET A 458 14.76 -9.76 -0.48
CA MET A 458 13.43 -9.73 0.13
C MET A 458 13.63 -9.59 1.64
N GLY A 459 13.26 -8.44 2.20
CA GLY A 459 13.79 -8.03 3.50
C GLY A 459 15.32 -7.93 3.45
N ASP A 460 15.99 -8.57 4.41
CA ASP A 460 17.46 -8.62 4.45
C ASP A 460 18.04 -9.87 3.76
N GLU A 461 17.18 -10.79 3.30
CA GLU A 461 17.61 -12.05 2.68
C GLU A 461 17.82 -11.89 1.17
N ARG A 462 18.96 -12.37 0.68
CA ARG A 462 19.23 -12.41 -0.76
C ARG A 462 18.53 -13.60 -1.40
N ILE A 463 17.48 -13.33 -2.16
CA ILE A 463 16.70 -14.35 -2.88
C ILE A 463 17.19 -14.59 -4.32
N GLY A 464 17.98 -13.66 -4.89
CA GLY A 464 18.39 -13.79 -6.29
C GLY A 464 19.43 -12.76 -6.76
N MET A 465 19.64 -12.76 -8.08
CA MET A 465 20.52 -11.83 -8.78
C MET A 465 20.04 -11.65 -10.22
N THR A 466 20.27 -10.47 -10.80
CA THR A 466 19.99 -10.22 -12.21
C THR A 466 21.06 -10.81 -13.13
N GLY A 467 20.66 -11.18 -14.35
CA GLY A 467 21.56 -11.64 -15.41
C GLY A 467 22.27 -10.48 -16.14
N TYR A 468 23.00 -10.80 -17.22
CA TYR A 468 23.74 -9.81 -18.02
C TYR A 468 22.83 -8.80 -18.74
N LYS A 469 21.61 -9.21 -19.12
CA LYS A 469 20.59 -8.34 -19.71
C LYS A 469 19.66 -7.70 -18.66
N GLY A 470 20.01 -7.78 -17.36
CA GLY A 470 19.15 -7.31 -16.29
C GLY A 470 17.97 -8.24 -15.99
N THR A 471 17.92 -9.41 -16.63
CA THR A 471 16.85 -10.40 -16.48
C THR A 471 16.85 -11.03 -15.08
N PHE A 472 15.68 -11.26 -14.51
CA PHE A 472 15.50 -12.01 -13.27
C PHE A 472 14.28 -12.93 -13.35
N ASN A 473 14.34 -14.03 -12.60
CA ASN A 473 13.26 -15.00 -12.46
C ASN A 473 13.28 -15.51 -11.02
N LEU A 474 12.19 -15.32 -10.30
CA LEU A 474 12.08 -15.59 -8.86
C LEU A 474 10.79 -16.34 -8.58
N GLN A 475 10.88 -17.39 -7.78
CA GLN A 475 9.72 -18.05 -7.22
C GLN A 475 9.26 -17.29 -5.98
N VAL A 476 7.98 -16.90 -5.94
CA VAL A 476 7.41 -16.21 -4.79
C VAL A 476 7.24 -17.21 -3.64
N PRO A 477 7.76 -16.92 -2.43
CA PRO A 477 7.60 -17.81 -1.28
C PRO A 477 6.10 -18.03 -0.96
N PRO A 478 5.71 -19.23 -0.51
CA PRO A 478 4.32 -19.50 -0.15
C PRO A 478 3.89 -18.58 0.99
N LYS A 479 2.61 -18.16 0.99
CA LYS A 479 1.99 -17.23 1.97
C LYS A 479 2.45 -15.77 1.86
N THR A 480 3.31 -15.43 0.90
CA THR A 480 3.58 -14.02 0.56
C THR A 480 2.28 -13.36 0.14
N LYS A 481 1.89 -12.28 0.82
CA LYS A 481 0.73 -11.47 0.45
C LYS A 481 1.11 -10.23 -0.34
N ARG A 482 2.24 -9.63 0.04
CA ARG A 482 2.84 -8.44 -0.57
C ARG A 482 4.28 -8.76 -0.95
N LEU A 483 4.59 -8.73 -2.25
CA LEU A 483 5.93 -9.07 -2.76
C LEU A 483 6.79 -7.81 -2.83
N VAL A 484 7.66 -7.65 -1.84
CA VAL A 484 8.60 -6.53 -1.74
C VAL A 484 9.98 -7.01 -2.16
N LEU A 485 10.52 -6.40 -3.22
CA LEU A 485 11.86 -6.71 -3.73
C LEU A 485 12.74 -5.46 -3.75
N THR A 486 13.96 -5.59 -3.24
CA THR A 486 14.97 -4.53 -3.25
C THR A 486 16.09 -4.88 -4.21
N PHE A 487 16.28 -4.04 -5.23
CA PHE A 487 17.31 -4.18 -6.25
C PHE A 487 18.51 -3.31 -5.87
N VAL A 488 19.65 -3.97 -5.63
CA VAL A 488 20.89 -3.32 -5.20
C VAL A 488 21.94 -3.49 -6.28
N ASP A 489 22.44 -2.36 -6.78
CA ASP A 489 23.58 -2.33 -7.69
C ASP A 489 24.90 -2.48 -6.92
N ARG A 490 25.75 -3.38 -7.40
CA ARG A 490 27.09 -3.62 -6.82
C ARG A 490 28.10 -2.58 -7.26
N LEU A 491 27.91 -1.98 -8.44
CA LEU A 491 28.80 -0.95 -8.97
C LEU A 491 28.49 0.43 -8.41
N GLY A 492 27.33 0.59 -7.76
CA GLY A 492 26.92 1.85 -7.15
C GLY A 492 26.54 2.93 -8.16
N ILE A 493 26.20 2.55 -9.39
CA ILE A 493 25.76 3.44 -10.49
C ILE A 493 24.29 3.78 -10.32
N PHE A 494 23.47 2.79 -9.93
CA PHE A 494 22.02 2.97 -9.74
C PHE A 494 21.65 3.19 -8.27
N VAL A 495 20.57 3.96 -8.05
CA VAL A 495 19.94 4.11 -6.73
C VAL A 495 19.34 2.77 -6.31
N THR A 496 19.61 2.34 -5.08
CA THR A 496 18.96 1.15 -4.51
C THR A 496 17.45 1.34 -4.53
N THR A 497 16.74 0.51 -5.29
CA THR A 497 15.32 0.70 -5.59
C THR A 497 14.52 -0.43 -4.98
N THR A 498 13.48 -0.10 -4.20
CA THR A 498 12.55 -1.08 -3.63
C THR A 498 11.24 -1.03 -4.41
N LYS A 499 10.73 -2.18 -4.87
CA LYS A 499 9.49 -2.30 -5.65
C LYS A 499 8.51 -3.26 -5.00
N VAL A 500 7.23 -2.90 -5.09
CA VAL A 500 6.12 -3.78 -4.77
C VAL A 500 5.59 -4.32 -6.08
N LEU A 501 5.78 -5.62 -6.33
CA LEU A 501 5.40 -6.23 -7.60
C LEU A 501 4.09 -7.00 -7.45
N PRO A 502 3.01 -6.65 -8.18
CA PRO A 502 1.79 -7.42 -8.13
C PRO A 502 2.02 -8.80 -8.76
N PHE A 503 1.44 -9.83 -8.16
CA PHE A 503 1.56 -11.21 -8.64
C PHE A 503 0.21 -11.93 -8.53
N ASN A 504 0.02 -12.98 -9.33
CA ASN A 504 -1.20 -13.76 -9.33
C ASN A 504 -1.16 -14.74 -8.16
N LYS A 505 -2.04 -14.53 -7.15
CA LYS A 505 -2.16 -15.40 -5.98
C LYS A 505 -2.57 -16.84 -6.34
N ASN A 506 -3.19 -17.04 -7.51
CA ASN A 506 -3.67 -18.35 -7.98
C ASN A 506 -2.63 -19.14 -8.79
N GLY A 507 -1.46 -18.55 -9.08
CA GLY A 507 -0.41 -19.20 -9.87
C GLY A 507 -0.11 -18.53 -11.21
N GLY A 508 0.94 -19.01 -11.86
CA GLY A 508 1.42 -18.49 -13.14
C GLY A 508 2.65 -17.60 -13.00
N SER A 509 3.07 -17.03 -14.12
CA SER A 509 4.20 -16.12 -14.24
C SER A 509 3.73 -14.74 -14.66
N ILE A 510 4.28 -13.70 -14.02
CA ILE A 510 4.05 -12.32 -14.43
C ILE A 510 5.39 -11.68 -14.75
N PHE A 511 5.41 -10.96 -15.87
CA PHE A 511 6.54 -10.17 -16.30
C PHE A 511 6.42 -8.74 -15.77
N HIS A 512 7.50 -8.23 -15.19
CA HIS A 512 7.62 -6.86 -14.70
C HIS A 512 8.85 -6.18 -15.30
N GLU A 513 8.68 -4.95 -15.79
CA GLU A 513 9.83 -4.11 -16.11
C GLU A 513 10.14 -3.20 -14.92
N VAL A 514 11.31 -3.40 -14.30
CA VAL A 514 11.77 -2.62 -13.15
C VAL A 514 12.71 -1.53 -13.66
N LYS A 515 12.23 -0.28 -13.65
CA LYS A 515 13.08 0.88 -13.95
C LYS A 515 13.78 1.37 -12.68
N MET A 516 15.06 1.72 -12.80
CA MET A 516 15.89 2.23 -11.71
C MET A 516 16.49 3.59 -12.09
N GLN A 517 16.56 4.50 -11.11
CA GLN A 517 17.17 5.81 -11.31
C GLN A 517 18.70 5.73 -11.19
N ARG A 518 19.41 6.47 -12.04
CA ARG A 518 20.87 6.61 -11.97
C ARG A 518 21.24 7.59 -10.86
N LYS A 519 22.28 7.27 -10.08
CA LYS A 519 22.78 8.18 -9.05
C LYS A 519 23.39 9.43 -9.70
N LYS A 520 23.12 10.59 -9.10
CA LYS A 520 23.82 11.82 -9.46
C LYS A 520 25.31 11.73 -9.08
N PRO A 521 26.20 12.33 -9.86
CA PRO A 521 27.62 12.36 -9.52
C PRO A 521 27.81 13.02 -8.15
N PRO A 522 28.70 12.49 -7.30
CA PRO A 522 28.95 13.06 -5.98
C PRO A 522 29.59 14.45 -6.09
N VAL A 523 29.21 15.34 -5.17
CA VAL A 523 29.79 16.67 -4.96
C VAL A 523 30.59 16.64 -3.67
N GLU A 524 31.77 17.21 -3.68
CA GLU A 524 32.61 17.33 -2.48
C GLU A 524 32.12 18.48 -1.61
N ILE A 525 31.87 18.18 -0.33
CA ILE A 525 31.45 19.15 0.67
C ILE A 525 32.33 19.05 1.92
N ASP A 526 32.54 20.16 2.61
CA ASP A 526 33.32 20.20 3.86
C ASP A 526 32.39 20.05 5.07
N SER A 527 32.62 19.01 5.88
CA SER A 527 31.83 18.74 7.09
C SER A 527 31.87 19.84 8.15
N SER A 528 32.88 20.72 8.14
CA SER A 528 33.07 21.76 9.15
C SER A 528 32.22 23.02 8.92
N VAL A 529 31.62 23.15 7.73
CA VAL A 529 30.78 24.28 7.33
C VAL A 529 29.34 23.85 7.06
N THR A 530 28.43 24.82 7.02
CA THR A 530 27.05 24.55 6.62
C THR A 530 26.96 24.43 5.10
N ASN A 531 26.43 23.31 4.61
CA ASN A 531 26.33 23.02 3.18
C ASN A 531 24.87 22.96 2.74
N THR A 532 24.60 23.40 1.52
CA THR A 532 23.26 23.34 0.92
C THR A 532 23.27 22.57 -0.39
N LEU A 533 22.44 21.54 -0.48
CA LEU A 533 22.28 20.69 -1.66
C LEU A 533 20.88 20.90 -2.26
N THR A 534 20.78 21.09 -3.57
CA THR A 534 19.50 21.38 -4.23
C THR A 534 18.75 20.10 -4.60
N LEU A 535 17.42 20.13 -4.47
CA LEU A 535 16.52 19.08 -4.92
C LEU A 535 15.95 19.47 -6.28
N SER A 536 16.66 19.09 -7.34
CA SER A 536 16.22 19.26 -8.71
C SER A 536 16.73 18.12 -9.57
N ASP A 537 15.90 17.67 -10.51
CA ASP A 537 16.32 16.74 -11.56
C ASP A 537 16.45 17.42 -12.93
N MET A 538 15.80 18.58 -13.12
CA MET A 538 15.78 19.31 -14.39
C MET A 538 16.64 20.58 -14.33
N ASP A 539 17.63 20.70 -15.22
CA ASP A 539 18.60 21.81 -15.23
C ASP A 539 17.98 23.20 -15.51
N LYS A 540 16.79 23.26 -16.12
CA LYS A 540 16.13 24.50 -16.54
C LYS A 540 14.91 24.88 -15.70
N ALA A 541 14.52 24.08 -14.72
CA ALA A 541 13.33 24.34 -13.90
C ALA A 541 13.70 24.85 -12.51
N ASN A 542 12.74 25.52 -11.85
CA ASN A 542 12.90 25.87 -10.45
C ASN A 542 13.05 24.58 -9.60
N PRO A 543 14.01 24.53 -8.68
CA PRO A 543 14.19 23.39 -7.79
C PRO A 543 12.95 23.21 -6.90
N MET A 544 12.65 21.96 -6.56
CA MET A 544 11.55 21.66 -5.62
C MET A 544 11.88 22.11 -4.21
N GLY A 545 13.17 22.04 -3.84
CA GLY A 545 13.64 22.40 -2.51
C GLY A 545 15.15 22.36 -2.38
N GLN A 546 15.62 22.45 -1.15
CA GLN A 546 17.03 22.34 -0.78
C GLN A 546 17.18 21.65 0.58
N ILE A 547 18.28 20.91 0.73
CA ILE A 547 18.71 20.28 1.98
C ILE A 547 19.85 21.12 2.54
N GLU A 548 19.72 21.59 3.78
CA GLU A 548 20.75 22.31 4.52
C GLU A 548 21.31 21.41 5.61
N ILE A 549 22.60 21.10 5.50
CA ILE A 549 23.35 20.28 6.44
C ILE A 549 24.20 21.23 7.30
N PRO A 550 23.92 21.33 8.62
CA PRO A 550 24.71 22.16 9.52
C PRO A 550 26.18 21.70 9.64
N ALA A 551 27.05 22.61 10.05
CA ALA A 551 28.43 22.29 10.41
C ALA A 551 28.51 21.22 11.50
N ASN A 552 29.50 20.32 11.40
CA ASN A 552 29.76 19.23 12.36
C ASN A 552 28.58 18.26 12.54
N ALA A 553 27.82 17.99 11.47
CA ALA A 553 26.67 17.10 11.50
C ALA A 553 26.95 15.66 11.05
N PHE A 554 28.17 15.33 10.60
CA PHE A 554 28.51 14.01 10.05
C PHE A 554 29.10 13.07 11.11
N TYR A 555 28.68 11.81 11.08
CA TYR A 555 29.13 10.78 12.01
C TYR A 555 29.51 9.50 11.26
N ARG A 556 30.55 8.81 11.72
CA ARG A 556 30.90 7.45 11.26
C ARG A 556 29.92 6.43 11.85
N ALA A 557 29.90 5.22 11.31
CA ALA A 557 29.06 4.11 11.79
C ALA A 557 29.29 3.72 13.27
N ASN A 558 30.44 4.11 13.86
CA ASN A 558 30.75 3.92 15.28
C ASN A 558 30.30 5.10 16.17
N GLY A 559 29.72 6.15 15.59
CA GLY A 559 29.20 7.32 16.29
C GLY A 559 30.18 8.43 16.58
N MET A 560 31.42 8.30 16.13
CA MET A 560 32.39 9.38 16.23
C MET A 560 32.08 10.45 15.19
N LEU A 561 32.22 11.72 15.60
CA LEU A 561 32.12 12.86 14.70
C LEU A 561 33.16 12.71 13.57
N TYR A 562 32.71 12.87 12.33
CA TYR A 562 33.57 12.92 11.16
C TYR A 562 33.90 14.37 10.84
N ASN A 563 35.20 14.65 10.67
CA ASN A 563 35.70 15.95 10.25
C ASN A 563 36.64 15.75 9.05
N GLY A 564 36.20 16.18 7.88
CA GLY A 564 36.91 16.05 6.60
C GLY A 564 35.99 16.30 5.41
N THR A 565 36.51 16.04 4.21
CA THR A 565 35.73 16.10 2.97
C THR A 565 34.74 14.95 2.90
N VAL A 566 33.51 15.23 2.49
CA VAL A 566 32.44 14.26 2.26
C VAL A 566 32.07 14.26 0.79
N GLN A 567 32.01 13.08 0.18
CA GLN A 567 31.40 12.90 -1.13
C GLN A 567 29.88 12.75 -0.96
N ALA A 568 29.15 13.79 -1.35
CA ALA A 568 27.70 13.88 -1.20
C ALA A 568 27.00 13.72 -2.55
N SER A 569 26.19 12.68 -2.69
CA SER A 569 25.27 12.51 -3.82
C SER A 569 23.84 12.59 -3.33
N VAL A 570 23.06 13.50 -3.93
CA VAL A 570 21.62 13.61 -3.72
C VAL A 570 20.94 13.42 -5.06
N THR A 571 20.16 12.35 -5.18
CA THR A 571 19.43 12.02 -6.40
C THR A 571 17.95 12.25 -6.16
N PHE A 572 17.37 13.21 -6.88
CA PHE A 572 15.96 13.59 -6.75
C PHE A 572 15.15 13.00 -7.90
N LEU A 573 14.01 12.41 -7.59
CA LEU A 573 13.02 11.95 -8.54
C LEU A 573 11.92 13.01 -8.60
N ASP A 574 11.86 13.70 -9.74
CA ASP A 574 10.96 14.83 -9.95
C ASP A 574 9.63 14.39 -10.60
N PRO A 575 8.49 14.47 -9.90
CA PRO A 575 7.23 14.03 -10.45
C PRO A 575 6.72 14.87 -11.63
N ARG A 576 7.34 16.02 -11.90
CA ARG A 576 7.06 16.84 -13.09
C ARG A 576 7.53 16.17 -14.38
N ASN A 577 8.42 15.18 -14.29
CA ASN A 577 8.80 14.33 -15.41
C ASN A 577 7.96 13.04 -15.43
N MET A 578 7.09 12.88 -16.42
CA MET A 578 6.23 11.69 -16.56
C MET A 578 6.99 10.38 -16.82
N SER A 579 8.24 10.40 -17.32
CA SER A 579 9.01 9.17 -17.51
C SER A 579 9.51 8.58 -16.18
N SER A 580 9.72 9.45 -15.18
CA SER A 580 10.27 9.09 -13.87
C SER A 580 9.35 8.20 -13.03
N ILE A 581 8.07 8.10 -13.36
CA ILE A 581 7.05 7.30 -12.65
C ILE A 581 7.55 5.88 -12.44
N ALA A 582 8.05 5.27 -13.52
CA ALA A 582 8.46 3.88 -13.50
C ALA A 582 9.68 3.65 -12.60
N ALA A 583 10.46 4.68 -12.28
CA ALA A 583 11.61 4.61 -11.36
C ALA A 583 11.24 4.83 -9.89
N ALA A 584 10.04 5.32 -9.58
CA ALA A 584 9.60 5.58 -8.22
C ALA A 584 9.64 4.33 -7.35
N SER A 585 10.15 4.45 -6.12
CA SER A 585 10.22 3.31 -5.20
C SER A 585 8.90 3.11 -4.44
N SER A 586 8.59 1.86 -4.09
CA SER A 586 7.36 1.45 -3.40
C SER A 586 6.09 1.80 -4.19
N ASP A 587 4.91 1.61 -3.60
CA ASP A 587 3.56 1.93 -4.09
C ASP A 587 2.96 3.16 -3.37
N LEU A 588 3.81 3.98 -2.74
CA LEU A 588 3.43 5.22 -2.05
C LEU A 588 2.34 5.03 -0.99
N ASN A 589 2.41 3.99 -0.16
CA ASN A 589 1.47 3.75 0.93
C ASN A 589 2.12 3.93 2.31
N PHE A 590 1.35 4.43 3.27
CA PHE A 590 1.71 4.52 4.70
C PHE A 590 0.67 3.82 5.58
N VAL A 591 1.02 3.55 6.84
CA VAL A 591 0.09 2.99 7.84
C VAL A 591 -0.31 4.08 8.81
N ASN A 592 -1.61 4.35 8.89
CA ASN A 592 -2.19 5.31 9.81
C ASN A 592 -2.20 4.79 11.27
N ASP A 593 -2.70 5.58 12.21
CA ASP A 593 -2.71 5.20 13.63
C ASP A 593 -3.68 4.04 13.94
N ASP A 594 -4.71 3.85 13.11
CA ASP A 594 -5.66 2.74 13.21
C ASP A 594 -5.12 1.40 12.68
N GLY A 595 -3.98 1.43 11.99
CA GLY A 595 -3.35 0.27 11.39
C GLY A 595 -3.85 -0.07 9.98
N ASP A 596 -4.51 0.89 9.33
CA ASP A 596 -4.97 0.80 7.94
C ASP A 596 -3.93 1.39 6.98
N LEU A 597 -3.86 0.79 5.78
CA LEU A 597 -3.02 1.30 4.69
C LEU A 597 -3.72 2.47 3.99
N PHE A 598 -3.01 3.59 3.89
CA PHE A 598 -3.47 4.78 3.21
C PHE A 598 -2.47 5.24 2.15
N PRO A 599 -2.95 5.80 1.04
CA PRO A 599 -2.08 6.29 -0.02
C PRO A 599 -1.49 7.67 0.32
N LEU A 600 -0.28 7.88 -0.20
CA LEU A 600 0.38 9.17 -0.28
C LEU A 600 0.24 9.73 -1.68
N ARG A 601 0.14 11.05 -1.75
CA ARG A 601 0.40 11.83 -2.96
C ARG A 601 1.80 12.42 -2.88
N THR A 602 2.59 12.18 -3.92
CA THR A 602 3.98 12.64 -3.95
C THR A 602 4.21 13.98 -4.62
N TYR A 603 5.11 14.77 -4.04
CA TYR A 603 5.72 15.96 -4.66
C TYR A 603 7.21 15.74 -4.99
N GLY A 604 7.76 14.57 -4.68
CA GLY A 604 9.08 14.14 -5.12
C GLY A 604 9.84 13.37 -4.07
N MET A 605 10.64 12.43 -4.56
CA MET A 605 11.41 11.51 -3.75
C MET A 605 12.89 11.87 -3.87
N PHE A 606 13.68 11.71 -2.81
CA PHE A 606 15.13 11.84 -2.92
C PHE A 606 15.87 10.74 -2.19
N SER A 607 16.96 10.31 -2.79
CA SER A 607 17.94 9.46 -2.15
C SER A 607 19.20 10.25 -1.82
N VAL A 608 19.80 9.93 -0.68
CA VAL A 608 21.03 10.56 -0.19
C VAL A 608 22.11 9.50 0.01
N ASP A 609 23.30 9.76 -0.50
CA ASP A 609 24.48 8.92 -0.35
C ASP A 609 25.66 9.81 0.07
N PHE A 610 26.09 9.68 1.33
CA PHE A 610 27.19 10.44 1.90
C PHE A 610 28.31 9.48 2.24
N LYS A 611 29.49 9.71 1.67
CA LYS A 611 30.66 8.85 1.87
C LYS A 611 31.89 9.65 2.26
N GLU A 612 32.74 9.02 3.05
CA GLU A 612 34.10 9.52 3.28
C GLU A 612 34.91 9.43 1.97
N GLU A 613 35.66 10.49 1.66
CA GLU A 613 36.44 10.60 0.41
C GLU A 613 37.45 9.45 0.27
N THR A 614 38.19 9.16 1.35
CA THR A 614 39.34 8.24 1.35
C THR A 614 38.92 6.76 1.46
N THR A 615 38.03 6.43 2.39
CA THR A 615 37.63 5.05 2.70
C THR A 615 36.40 4.60 1.92
N GLN A 616 35.64 5.53 1.34
CA GLN A 616 34.32 5.28 0.74
C GLN A 616 33.30 4.68 1.72
N GLU A 617 33.53 4.76 3.03
CA GLU A 617 32.59 4.36 4.06
C GLU A 617 31.39 5.31 4.11
N SER A 618 30.19 4.77 4.34
CA SER A 618 28.97 5.58 4.47
C SER A 618 28.95 6.36 5.78
N LEU A 619 28.58 7.64 5.69
CA LEU A 619 28.46 8.55 6.83
C LEU A 619 26.98 8.77 7.18
N ASP A 620 26.69 8.79 8.47
CA ASP A 620 25.40 9.19 9.01
C ASP A 620 25.39 10.70 9.26
N VAL A 621 24.21 11.32 9.22
CA VAL A 621 24.04 12.76 9.41
C VAL A 621 23.03 12.99 10.52
N GLY A 622 23.38 13.89 11.45
CA GLY A 622 22.50 14.36 12.51
C GLY A 622 21.32 15.17 11.97
N LYS A 623 20.93 16.21 12.70
CA LYS A 623 19.77 17.02 12.32
C LYS A 623 20.06 17.85 11.06
N VAL A 624 19.21 17.66 10.04
CA VAL A 624 19.26 18.33 8.74
C VAL A 624 17.94 19.07 8.51
N ASN A 625 18.02 20.26 7.91
CA ASN A 625 16.84 21.04 7.55
C ASN A 625 16.51 20.82 6.06
N VAL A 626 15.26 20.49 5.77
CA VAL A 626 14.74 20.39 4.39
C VAL A 626 13.81 21.56 4.15
N TYR A 627 14.09 22.33 3.11
CA TYR A 627 13.29 23.47 2.67
C TYR A 627 12.60 23.11 1.37
N VAL A 628 11.28 23.13 1.35
CA VAL A 628 10.46 22.93 0.14
C VAL A 628 9.87 24.27 -0.28
N ASP A 629 9.99 24.62 -1.56
CA ASP A 629 9.41 25.87 -2.07
C ASP A 629 7.88 25.74 -2.13
N ALA A 630 7.16 26.54 -1.33
CA ALA A 630 5.71 26.47 -1.24
C ALA A 630 5.01 26.81 -2.57
N ALA A 631 5.68 27.54 -3.48
CA ALA A 631 5.15 27.83 -4.81
C ALA A 631 5.12 26.60 -5.73
N GLN A 632 5.88 25.54 -5.42
CA GLN A 632 5.81 24.26 -6.12
C GLN A 632 4.68 23.36 -5.59
N VAL A 633 4.11 23.68 -4.42
CA VAL A 633 2.96 22.99 -3.82
C VAL A 633 1.70 23.74 -4.22
N THR A 634 1.17 23.38 -5.39
CA THR A 634 0.08 24.08 -6.08
C THR A 634 -1.26 23.97 -5.36
N MET A 635 -1.53 22.86 -4.68
CA MET A 635 -2.76 22.64 -3.91
C MET A 635 -2.64 23.31 -2.53
N PRO A 636 -3.44 24.34 -2.21
CA PRO A 636 -3.29 25.09 -0.97
C PRO A 636 -3.47 24.24 0.30
N GLU A 637 -4.40 23.28 0.25
CA GLU A 637 -4.66 22.34 1.35
C GLU A 637 -3.45 21.44 1.66
N HIS A 638 -2.62 21.15 0.65
CA HIS A 638 -1.42 20.33 0.80
C HIS A 638 -0.28 21.07 1.50
N GLN A 639 -0.23 22.40 1.44
CA GLN A 639 0.83 23.18 2.09
C GLN A 639 0.83 23.03 3.62
N GLY A 640 -0.34 22.78 4.23
CA GLY A 640 -0.48 22.56 5.67
C GLY A 640 -0.43 21.09 6.11
N ALA A 641 -0.57 20.15 5.16
CA ALA A 641 -0.64 18.71 5.43
C ALA A 641 0.63 17.95 5.00
N MET A 642 1.59 18.63 4.36
CA MET A 642 2.82 18.01 3.87
C MET A 642 3.71 17.51 5.00
N LYS A 643 4.28 16.32 4.81
CA LYS A 643 5.19 15.68 5.76
C LYS A 643 6.42 15.12 5.05
N LEU A 644 7.47 14.91 5.83
CA LEU A 644 8.66 14.17 5.44
C LEU A 644 8.47 12.69 5.77
N TRP A 645 8.82 11.83 4.83
CA TRP A 645 8.67 10.38 4.96
C TRP A 645 9.99 9.66 4.65
N SER A 646 10.20 8.49 5.24
CA SER A 646 11.28 7.57 4.88
C SER A 646 10.72 6.21 4.51
N LEU A 647 11.36 5.53 3.55
CA LEU A 647 10.91 4.21 3.11
C LEU A 647 11.47 3.11 4.02
N ASN A 648 10.59 2.24 4.53
CA ASN A 648 11.00 0.98 5.12
C ASN A 648 11.27 -0.06 4.01
N PRO A 649 12.51 -0.54 3.84
CA PRO A 649 12.85 -1.45 2.74
C PRO A 649 12.29 -2.87 2.89
N ILE A 650 11.88 -3.28 4.10
CA ILE A 650 11.34 -4.62 4.37
C ILE A 650 9.86 -4.68 3.98
N THR A 651 9.09 -3.66 4.38
CA THR A 651 7.63 -3.61 4.14
C THR A 651 7.26 -2.85 2.86
N ALA A 652 8.20 -2.06 2.33
CA ALA A 652 7.97 -1.04 1.31
C ALA A 652 6.84 -0.08 1.67
N ILE A 653 6.71 0.27 2.95
CA ILE A 653 5.74 1.24 3.47
C ILE A 653 6.50 2.49 3.90
N TRP A 654 5.92 3.65 3.63
CA TRP A 654 6.45 4.95 4.04
C TRP A 654 6.10 5.23 5.50
N GLU A 655 7.10 5.66 6.25
CA GLU A 655 6.97 6.03 7.66
C GLU A 655 7.29 7.50 7.84
N GLU A 656 6.50 8.18 8.67
CA GLU A 656 6.64 9.60 8.91
C GLU A 656 7.97 9.92 9.63
N GLU A 657 8.75 10.86 9.10
CA GLU A 657 9.99 11.39 9.69
C GLU A 657 9.78 12.71 10.41
N GLY A 658 8.93 13.60 9.88
CA GLY A 658 8.59 14.85 10.56
C GLY A 658 7.62 15.73 9.78
N ASP A 659 7.01 16.70 10.47
CA ASP A 659 6.11 17.68 9.85
C ASP A 659 6.88 18.81 9.17
N LEU A 660 6.31 19.34 8.08
CA LEU A 660 6.83 20.51 7.38
C LEU A 660 6.02 21.75 7.79
N ARG A 661 6.69 22.74 8.39
CA ARG A 661 6.05 23.98 8.86
C ARG A 661 6.31 25.12 7.90
N MET A 662 5.27 25.89 7.59
CA MET A 662 5.40 27.06 6.74
C MET A 662 6.13 28.18 7.47
N GLU A 663 7.22 28.69 6.89
CA GLU A 663 7.95 29.84 7.40
C GLU A 663 8.20 30.87 6.28
N LYS A 664 7.97 32.15 6.60
CA LYS A 664 8.19 33.26 5.68
C LYS A 664 9.59 33.82 5.89
N LEU A 665 10.55 33.37 5.08
CA LEU A 665 11.90 33.91 5.10
C LEU A 665 11.96 35.25 4.34
N ARG A 666 12.13 36.35 5.07
CA ARG A 666 12.46 37.67 4.48
C ARG A 666 13.96 37.71 4.16
N ARG A 667 14.34 37.53 2.90
CA ARG A 667 15.68 37.92 2.43
C ARG A 667 15.71 39.42 2.10
N ASN A 668 16.69 40.15 2.63
CA ASN A 668 16.92 41.54 2.26
C ASN A 668 17.27 41.62 0.75
N LYS A 669 16.47 42.39 0.00
CA LYS A 669 16.64 42.83 -1.41
C LYS A 669 16.29 41.89 -2.60
N ARG A 670 15.71 40.70 -2.41
CA ARG A 670 15.01 39.96 -3.52
C ARG A 670 13.75 39.26 -3.00
N GLU A 671 12.77 39.14 -3.89
CA GLU A 671 11.46 38.49 -3.77
C GLU A 671 11.31 37.53 -2.57
N ALA A 672 10.35 37.81 -1.68
CA ALA A 672 10.08 36.98 -0.52
C ALA A 672 9.50 35.62 -0.96
N ARG A 673 10.31 34.55 -0.90
CA ARG A 673 9.86 33.18 -1.13
C ARG A 673 9.44 32.53 0.19
N THR A 674 8.33 31.79 0.14
CA THR A 674 7.80 31.06 1.30
C THR A 674 8.28 29.63 1.23
N PHE A 675 8.85 29.11 2.32
CA PHE A 675 9.34 27.74 2.39
C PHE A 675 8.56 26.94 3.42
N LEU A 676 8.37 25.65 3.14
CA LEU A 676 8.00 24.65 4.13
C LEU A 676 9.29 24.06 4.68
N ILE A 677 9.49 24.13 6.00
CA ILE A 677 10.73 23.73 6.68
C ILE A 677 10.45 22.51 7.55
N GLY A 678 11.22 21.46 7.33
CA GLY A 678 11.13 20.20 8.04
C GLY A 678 12.51 19.80 8.55
N ASN A 679 12.55 19.08 9.65
CA ASN A 679 13.79 18.59 10.24
C ASN A 679 13.81 17.07 10.13
N MET A 680 14.97 16.51 9.78
CA MET A 680 15.15 15.06 9.68
C MET A 680 16.55 14.64 10.08
N GLU A 681 16.75 13.36 10.34
CA GLU A 681 18.05 12.74 10.62
C GLU A 681 18.31 11.65 9.58
N ILE A 682 19.55 11.50 9.10
CA ILE A 682 19.89 10.57 8.01
C ILE A 682 20.78 9.46 8.59
N ARG A 683 20.27 8.24 8.60
CA ARG A 683 20.91 7.08 9.24
C ARG A 683 20.95 5.87 8.30
N GLU A 684 20.28 4.79 8.66
CA GLU A 684 20.16 3.58 7.85
C GLU A 684 19.21 3.81 6.66
N ARG A 685 18.11 4.56 6.87
CA ARG A 685 17.20 4.95 5.80
C ARG A 685 17.80 6.08 4.98
N ARG A 686 17.90 5.84 3.67
CA ARG A 686 18.54 6.75 2.70
C ARG A 686 17.61 7.25 1.61
N LEU A 687 16.34 6.81 1.63
CA LEU A 687 15.32 7.24 0.68
C LEU A 687 14.20 7.95 1.42
N PHE A 688 13.95 9.18 1.01
CA PHE A 688 13.01 10.10 1.63
C PHE A 688 12.02 10.65 0.61
N ASN A 689 10.89 11.14 1.09
CA ASN A 689 9.80 11.59 0.24
C ASN A 689 9.08 12.80 0.84
N LEU A 690 8.60 13.67 -0.06
CA LEU A 690 7.91 14.93 0.25
C LEU A 690 6.44 14.79 -0.11
N ASP A 691 5.65 14.25 0.82
CA ASP A 691 4.34 13.70 0.48
C ASP A 691 3.24 14.16 1.43
N VAL A 692 2.01 14.07 0.93
CA VAL A 692 0.78 14.42 1.64
C VAL A 692 -0.12 13.18 1.71
N PRO A 693 -0.67 12.84 2.88
CA PRO A 693 -1.76 11.87 3.00
C PRO A 693 -3.00 12.35 2.22
N GLU A 694 -3.55 11.52 1.35
CA GLU A 694 -4.74 11.87 0.54
C GLU A 694 -5.86 10.86 0.77
N GLU A 695 -7.01 11.36 1.23
CA GLU A 695 -8.16 10.51 1.60
C GLU A 695 -9.21 10.42 0.49
N ARG A 696 -9.20 11.37 -0.47
CA ARG A 696 -10.16 11.42 -1.58
C ARG A 696 -9.89 10.31 -2.59
N ARG A 697 -10.59 9.20 -2.43
CA ARG A 697 -10.35 7.96 -3.18
C ARG A 697 -11.62 7.41 -3.84
N CYS A 698 -11.42 6.65 -4.91
CA CYS A 698 -12.42 5.82 -5.58
C CYS A 698 -11.72 4.67 -6.32
N PHE A 699 -12.52 3.78 -6.90
CA PHE A 699 -12.05 2.72 -7.78
C PHE A 699 -12.49 2.95 -9.21
N VAL A 700 -11.62 2.62 -10.16
CA VAL A 700 -11.93 2.64 -11.60
C VAL A 700 -11.99 1.20 -12.11
N LYS A 701 -13.13 0.83 -12.71
CA LYS A 701 -13.38 -0.51 -13.23
C LYS A 701 -12.84 -0.65 -14.64
N MET A 702 -12.04 -1.69 -14.84
CA MET A 702 -11.37 -1.95 -16.11
C MET A 702 -11.42 -3.41 -16.51
N ARG A 703 -11.50 -3.68 -17.81
CA ARG A 703 -11.43 -5.03 -18.39
C ARG A 703 -10.49 -5.04 -19.59
N ALA A 704 -9.84 -6.17 -19.81
CA ALA A 704 -8.98 -6.39 -20.96
C ALA A 704 -9.54 -7.55 -21.81
N PHE A 705 -9.47 -7.44 -23.13
CA PHE A 705 -10.04 -8.40 -24.08
C PHE A 705 -9.01 -8.86 -25.11
N ARG A 706 -9.25 -10.01 -25.75
CA ARG A 706 -8.42 -10.52 -26.86
C ARG A 706 -8.68 -9.81 -28.19
N SER A 707 -9.86 -9.21 -28.36
CA SER A 707 -10.26 -8.54 -29.60
C SER A 707 -11.02 -7.24 -29.33
N ASP A 708 -11.22 -6.45 -30.38
CA ASP A 708 -12.03 -5.23 -30.40
C ASP A 708 -13.55 -5.49 -30.43
N ARG A 709 -13.98 -6.76 -30.36
CA ARG A 709 -15.40 -7.16 -30.26
C ARG A 709 -15.93 -7.11 -28.82
N PHE A 710 -15.04 -7.11 -27.83
CA PHE A 710 -15.35 -6.99 -26.40
C PHE A 710 -16.37 -8.02 -25.89
N VAL A 711 -16.28 -9.28 -26.36
CA VAL A 711 -17.18 -10.35 -25.91
C VAL A 711 -16.77 -10.83 -24.51
N PRO A 712 -17.70 -11.12 -23.57
CA PRO A 712 -17.37 -11.55 -22.21
C PRO A 712 -16.44 -12.77 -22.14
N THR A 713 -16.60 -13.71 -23.08
CA THR A 713 -15.78 -14.94 -23.16
C THR A 713 -14.34 -14.68 -23.60
N GLU A 714 -14.06 -13.52 -24.21
CA GLU A 714 -12.73 -13.12 -24.68
C GLU A 714 -11.96 -12.26 -23.67
N GLN A 715 -12.47 -12.13 -22.45
CA GLN A 715 -11.83 -11.34 -21.41
C GLN A 715 -10.54 -12.01 -20.92
N VAL A 716 -9.44 -11.24 -20.88
CA VAL A 716 -8.10 -11.72 -20.54
C VAL A 716 -7.79 -11.45 -19.07
N GLN A 717 -7.29 -12.48 -18.38
CA GLN A 717 -6.83 -12.42 -17.00
C GLN A 717 -5.30 -12.36 -16.91
N GLY A 718 -4.79 -11.68 -15.89
CA GLY A 718 -3.36 -11.50 -15.64
C GLY A 718 -2.72 -10.35 -16.43
N VAL A 719 -3.53 -9.44 -16.98
CA VAL A 719 -3.05 -8.18 -17.56
C VAL A 719 -2.74 -7.23 -16.42
N VAL A 720 -1.55 -6.65 -16.40
CA VAL A 720 -1.18 -5.58 -15.46
C VAL A 720 -1.78 -4.29 -16.00
N ILE A 721 -2.79 -3.78 -15.31
CA ILE A 721 -3.34 -2.44 -15.60
C ILE A 721 -2.70 -1.48 -14.60
N SER A 722 -2.18 -0.37 -15.11
CA SER A 722 -1.56 0.68 -14.30
C SER A 722 -2.31 1.98 -14.47
N LEU A 723 -2.66 2.62 -13.36
CA LEU A 723 -3.31 3.92 -13.33
C LEU A 723 -2.37 4.92 -12.66
N ILE A 724 -2.19 6.07 -13.31
CA ILE A 724 -1.38 7.18 -12.82
C ILE A 724 -2.29 8.38 -12.59
N ASN A 725 -2.41 8.83 -11.34
CA ASN A 725 -3.07 10.09 -11.00
C ASN A 725 -2.16 11.27 -11.37
N MET A 726 -2.67 12.15 -12.23
CA MET A 726 -1.99 13.35 -12.71
C MET A 726 -2.63 14.62 -12.14
N GLU A 727 -1.82 15.66 -12.00
CA GLU A 727 -2.27 16.99 -11.60
C GLU A 727 -2.92 17.73 -12.79
N PRO A 728 -4.19 18.15 -12.67
CA PRO A 728 -4.85 18.97 -13.68
C PRO A 728 -4.38 20.43 -13.63
N GLN A 729 -4.46 21.12 -14.76
CA GLN A 729 -4.16 22.55 -14.85
C GLN A 729 -5.46 23.36 -14.78
N PRO A 730 -5.59 24.35 -13.88
CA PRO A 730 -6.69 25.31 -13.95
C PRO A 730 -6.62 26.10 -15.27
N GLY A 731 -7.65 25.99 -16.11
CA GLY A 731 -7.84 26.84 -17.29
C GLY A 731 -7.16 26.44 -18.60
N PHE A 732 -6.49 25.29 -18.69
CA PHE A 732 -5.94 24.77 -19.97
C PHE A 732 -6.35 23.32 -20.20
N SER A 733 -6.83 23.03 -21.42
CA SER A 733 -7.11 21.67 -21.87
C SER A 733 -5.81 20.89 -22.07
N ALA A 734 -5.56 19.92 -21.20
CA ALA A 734 -4.69 18.75 -21.40
C ALA A 734 -3.16 18.99 -21.53
N ASN A 735 -2.51 19.49 -20.48
CA ASN A 735 -1.10 19.15 -20.25
C ASN A 735 -0.84 18.85 -18.75
N PRO A 736 -0.70 17.58 -18.33
CA PRO A 736 -0.43 17.25 -16.93
C PRO A 736 0.96 17.76 -16.55
N ARG A 737 1.05 18.52 -15.45
CA ARG A 737 2.31 19.15 -15.02
C ARG A 737 3.17 18.23 -14.17
N ALA A 738 2.55 17.27 -13.48
CA ALA A 738 3.20 16.27 -12.64
C ALA A 738 2.28 15.07 -12.40
N TRP A 739 2.87 13.93 -12.10
CA TRP A 739 2.16 12.77 -11.54
C TRP A 739 2.20 12.82 -10.01
N GLY A 740 1.15 12.33 -9.35
CA GLY A 740 1.04 12.36 -7.88
C GLY A 740 0.97 10.98 -7.24
N ARG A 741 0.50 9.96 -7.97
CA ARG A 741 0.43 8.57 -7.52
C ARG A 741 0.32 7.64 -8.71
N PHE A 742 0.77 6.41 -8.54
CA PHE A 742 0.46 5.32 -9.44
C PHE A 742 -0.01 4.10 -8.65
N ASP A 743 -0.85 3.28 -9.27
CA ASP A 743 -1.25 1.98 -8.73
C ASP A 743 -1.32 0.97 -9.88
N SER A 744 -1.21 -0.32 -9.56
CA SER A 744 -1.22 -1.38 -10.56
C SER A 744 -1.89 -2.64 -10.05
N VAL A 745 -2.87 -3.12 -10.81
CA VAL A 745 -3.73 -4.26 -10.45
C VAL A 745 -3.77 -5.24 -11.60
N LEU A 746 -3.77 -6.53 -11.27
CA LEU A 746 -3.92 -7.61 -12.24
C LEU A 746 -5.39 -7.85 -12.56
N THR A 747 -5.72 -8.05 -13.83
CA THR A 747 -7.10 -8.41 -14.21
C THR A 747 -7.47 -9.81 -13.72
N GLY A 748 -8.58 -9.88 -12.96
CA GLY A 748 -9.25 -11.11 -12.58
C GLY A 748 -10.38 -11.50 -13.55
N PRO A 749 -11.22 -12.50 -13.19
CA PRO A 749 -12.33 -12.95 -14.03
C PRO A 749 -13.37 -11.86 -14.32
N ASN A 750 -13.57 -10.91 -13.40
CA ASN A 750 -14.47 -9.78 -13.57
C ASN A 750 -13.74 -8.48 -13.96
N GLY A 751 -12.46 -8.53 -14.31
CA GLY A 751 -11.64 -7.36 -14.61
C GLY A 751 -10.77 -6.93 -13.43
N ALA A 752 -10.39 -5.65 -13.40
CA ALA A 752 -9.62 -5.04 -12.32
C ALA A 752 -10.34 -3.80 -11.77
N CYS A 753 -10.14 -3.52 -10.49
CA CYS A 753 -10.59 -2.33 -9.80
C CYS A 753 -9.38 -1.56 -9.31
N LEU A 754 -9.05 -0.45 -9.98
CA LEU A 754 -7.85 0.31 -9.69
C LEU A 754 -8.17 1.45 -8.72
N PRO A 755 -7.46 1.56 -7.59
CA PRO A 755 -7.62 2.71 -6.70
C PRO A 755 -7.08 3.96 -7.40
N ALA A 756 -7.78 5.08 -7.22
CA ALA A 756 -7.40 6.37 -7.77
C ALA A 756 -7.85 7.51 -6.85
N PHE A 757 -7.18 8.65 -6.95
CA PHE A 757 -7.67 9.89 -6.35
C PHE A 757 -8.76 10.54 -7.18
N CYS A 758 -9.82 11.03 -6.54
CA CYS A 758 -10.95 11.63 -7.24
C CYS A 758 -11.76 12.58 -6.36
N ASP A 759 -12.44 13.53 -6.99
CA ASP A 759 -13.14 14.60 -6.29
C ASP A 759 -14.65 14.58 -6.60
N LEU A 760 -15.46 14.98 -5.62
CA LEU A 760 -16.92 15.05 -5.74
C LEU A 760 -17.39 16.37 -6.39
N GLN A 761 -16.69 17.47 -6.13
CA GLN A 761 -17.10 18.81 -6.53
C GLN A 761 -16.52 19.19 -7.89
N GLN A 762 -15.26 18.84 -8.14
CA GLN A 762 -14.54 19.19 -9.36
C GLN A 762 -14.14 17.93 -10.14
N PRO A 763 -14.88 17.55 -11.21
CA PRO A 763 -14.60 16.38 -12.02
C PRO A 763 -13.16 16.30 -12.55
N ASP A 764 -12.57 17.45 -12.85
CA ASP A 764 -11.24 17.62 -13.41
C ASP A 764 -10.15 17.81 -12.34
N ALA A 765 -10.47 17.87 -11.03
CA ALA A 765 -9.48 18.01 -9.96
C ALA A 765 -8.44 16.87 -9.90
N TYR A 766 -8.81 15.71 -10.45
CA TYR A 766 -7.88 14.62 -10.71
C TYR A 766 -8.10 14.08 -12.11
N THR A 767 -6.99 13.80 -12.78
CA THR A 767 -7.02 13.07 -14.05
C THR A 767 -6.22 11.78 -13.89
N ALA A 768 -6.63 10.73 -14.60
CA ALA A 768 -5.87 9.49 -14.67
C ALA A 768 -5.30 9.29 -16.08
N PHE A 769 -4.07 8.80 -16.12
CA PHE A 769 -3.45 8.19 -17.30
C PHE A 769 -3.34 6.69 -17.06
N ILE A 770 -3.94 5.89 -17.95
CA ILE A 770 -4.04 4.45 -17.76
C ILE A 770 -3.35 3.71 -18.90
N THR A 771 -2.57 2.68 -18.54
CA THR A 771 -1.92 1.74 -19.46
C THR A 771 -2.27 0.29 -19.08
N ALA A 772 -2.10 -0.63 -20.02
CA ALA A 772 -2.27 -2.06 -19.78
C ALA A 772 -1.16 -2.85 -20.48
N ASN A 773 -0.54 -3.80 -19.77
CA ASN A 773 0.57 -4.61 -20.26
C ASN A 773 0.37 -6.10 -19.91
N ILE A 774 0.71 -7.00 -20.83
CA ILE A 774 0.77 -8.44 -20.58
C ILE A 774 2.03 -9.02 -21.23
N GLY A 775 2.84 -9.75 -20.45
CA GLY A 775 4.05 -10.40 -20.98
C GLY A 775 5.07 -9.43 -21.60
N GLY A 776 5.11 -8.16 -21.17
CA GLY A 776 5.97 -7.14 -21.75
C GLY A 776 5.39 -6.45 -23.00
N GLU A 777 4.20 -6.84 -23.47
CA GLU A 777 3.48 -6.19 -24.56
C GLU A 777 2.38 -5.26 -24.05
N ASP A 778 2.36 -4.03 -24.57
CA ASP A 778 1.31 -3.05 -24.26
C ASP A 778 0.04 -3.34 -25.08
N LEU A 779 -1.13 -3.28 -24.44
CA LEU A 779 -2.44 -3.42 -25.09
C LEU A 779 -2.91 -2.07 -25.68
N GLU A 780 -3.80 -2.13 -26.67
CA GLU A 780 -4.41 -0.93 -27.25
C GLU A 780 -5.66 -0.48 -26.48
N ALA A 781 -5.79 0.84 -26.34
CA ALA A 781 -6.98 1.49 -25.80
C ALA A 781 -8.01 1.76 -26.90
N VAL A 782 -9.29 1.85 -26.52
CA VAL A 782 -10.39 2.12 -27.46
C VAL A 782 -10.24 3.50 -28.12
N PRO A 783 -10.44 3.64 -29.45
CA PRO A 783 -10.30 4.92 -30.13
C PRO A 783 -11.31 5.98 -29.65
N SER A 784 -10.82 7.21 -29.40
CA SER A 784 -11.65 8.38 -29.11
C SER A 784 -11.86 9.32 -30.32
N SER A 785 -11.14 9.10 -31.42
CA SER A 785 -11.14 9.93 -32.65
C SER A 785 -11.17 9.02 -33.89
N PRO A 786 -11.82 9.40 -35.02
CA PRO A 786 -12.53 10.66 -35.28
C PRO A 786 -13.95 10.72 -34.67
N LYS A 787 -14.56 9.58 -34.33
CA LYS A 787 -15.88 9.50 -33.70
C LYS A 787 -15.81 8.68 -32.42
N LEU A 788 -16.19 9.28 -31.30
CA LEU A 788 -16.28 8.60 -30.01
C LEU A 788 -17.48 7.64 -30.00
N ASN A 789 -17.24 6.35 -29.74
CA ASN A 789 -18.28 5.32 -29.66
C ASN A 789 -18.44 4.83 -28.19
N PRO A 790 -19.51 5.25 -27.47
CA PRO A 790 -19.74 4.87 -26.08
C PRO A 790 -19.75 3.35 -25.84
N ASN A 791 -20.35 2.59 -26.77
CA ASN A 791 -20.47 1.14 -26.67
C ASN A 791 -19.12 0.43 -26.75
N MET A 792 -18.16 0.99 -27.51
CA MET A 792 -16.81 0.44 -27.57
C MET A 792 -16.00 0.81 -26.33
N VAL A 793 -16.12 2.06 -25.85
CA VAL A 793 -15.42 2.52 -24.64
C VAL A 793 -15.89 1.73 -23.41
N GLY A 794 -17.15 1.30 -23.43
CA GLY A 794 -17.79 0.54 -22.35
C GLY A 794 -18.41 1.43 -21.28
N VAL A 795 -18.70 2.70 -21.60
CA VAL A 795 -19.28 3.67 -20.69
C VAL A 795 -20.40 4.43 -21.39
N GLU A 796 -21.59 4.42 -20.79
CA GLU A 796 -22.77 5.09 -21.32
C GLU A 796 -22.71 6.62 -21.20
N GLN A 797 -23.49 7.31 -22.04
CA GLN A 797 -23.71 8.76 -21.95
C GLN A 797 -24.85 9.04 -20.95
N PRO A 798 -24.84 10.16 -20.21
CA PRO A 798 -23.95 11.32 -20.32
C PRO A 798 -22.65 11.20 -19.51
N TYR A 799 -22.47 10.14 -18.73
CA TYR A 799 -21.34 10.02 -17.81
C TYR A 799 -19.98 10.03 -18.54
N LEU A 800 -19.87 9.37 -19.69
CA LEU A 800 -18.68 9.41 -20.54
C LEU A 800 -18.25 10.84 -20.91
N GLY A 801 -19.21 11.76 -21.12
CA GLY A 801 -18.93 13.17 -21.37
C GLY A 801 -18.24 13.88 -20.20
N LYS A 802 -18.67 13.59 -18.96
CA LYS A 802 -18.08 14.11 -17.71
C LYS A 802 -16.65 13.61 -17.50
N LEU A 803 -16.37 12.36 -17.90
CA LEU A 803 -15.06 11.73 -17.77
C LEU A 803 -14.05 12.18 -18.84
N ALA A 804 -14.49 12.88 -19.89
CA ALA A 804 -13.64 13.45 -20.94
C ALA A 804 -12.60 12.45 -21.51
N TYR A 805 -13.05 11.22 -21.83
CA TYR A 805 -12.18 10.15 -22.33
C TYR A 805 -11.39 10.56 -23.59
N ARG A 806 -10.07 10.44 -23.52
CA ARG A 806 -9.16 10.73 -24.65
C ARG A 806 -8.05 9.69 -24.74
N ARG A 807 -7.98 8.96 -25.85
CA ARG A 807 -6.83 8.12 -26.17
C ARG A 807 -5.61 9.00 -26.47
N THR A 808 -4.41 8.48 -26.27
CA THR A 808 -3.15 9.18 -26.51
C THR A 808 -2.98 9.73 -27.93
N ASP A 809 -3.54 9.08 -28.94
CA ASP A 809 -3.49 9.52 -30.35
C ASP A 809 -4.66 10.43 -30.76
N HIS A 810 -5.47 10.91 -29.80
CA HIS A 810 -6.64 11.76 -30.08
C HIS A 810 -6.27 13.06 -30.81
N ASP A 811 -5.18 13.70 -30.38
CA ASP A 811 -4.70 14.98 -30.92
C ASP A 811 -3.56 14.79 -31.95
N ASP A 812 -2.67 13.80 -31.76
CA ASP A 812 -1.60 13.46 -32.71
C ASP A 812 -1.62 11.95 -33.06
N PRO A 813 -2.00 11.58 -34.30
CA PRO A 813 -2.04 10.19 -34.75
C PRO A 813 -0.72 9.41 -34.68
N ARG A 814 0.42 10.11 -34.49
CA ARG A 814 1.75 9.49 -34.37
C ARG A 814 2.08 9.01 -32.96
N GLN A 815 1.28 9.39 -31.95
CA GLN A 815 1.49 8.89 -30.59
C GLN A 815 1.11 7.41 -30.48
N LYS A 816 1.66 6.72 -29.47
CA LYS A 816 1.29 5.34 -29.17
C LYS A 816 -0.21 5.24 -28.90
N LYS A 817 -0.86 4.12 -29.22
CA LYS A 817 -2.31 3.88 -29.00
C LYS A 817 -2.61 3.11 -27.71
N THR A 818 -1.62 2.99 -26.83
CA THR A 818 -1.59 2.03 -25.74
C THR A 818 -2.09 2.57 -24.41
N ALA A 819 -2.58 3.80 -24.39
CA ALA A 819 -3.03 4.46 -23.17
C ALA A 819 -4.16 5.45 -23.45
N PHE A 820 -4.87 5.83 -22.39
CA PHE A 820 -5.89 6.87 -22.45
C PHE A 820 -5.93 7.70 -21.17
N LYS A 821 -6.55 8.86 -21.26
CA LYS A 821 -6.75 9.84 -20.20
C LYS A 821 -8.24 10.00 -19.89
N ILE A 822 -8.55 10.13 -18.60
CA ILE A 822 -9.90 10.44 -18.09
C ILE A 822 -9.82 11.43 -16.93
N ASN A 823 -10.89 12.20 -16.75
CA ASN A 823 -11.19 12.93 -15.53
C ASN A 823 -11.77 11.98 -14.49
N LEU A 824 -11.41 12.14 -13.23
CA LEU A 824 -11.85 11.27 -12.13
C LEU A 824 -12.87 11.99 -11.27
N ALA A 825 -14.11 12.03 -11.77
CA ALA A 825 -15.25 12.48 -11.01
C ALA A 825 -15.75 11.35 -10.09
N LYS A 826 -15.83 11.61 -8.79
CA LYS A 826 -16.44 10.66 -7.85
C LYS A 826 -17.94 10.52 -8.15
N PRO A 827 -18.51 9.30 -8.22
CA PRO A 827 -19.90 9.09 -8.59
C PRO A 827 -20.85 9.76 -7.59
N ASN A 828 -21.89 10.42 -8.09
CA ASN A 828 -22.95 10.96 -7.26
C ASN A 828 -23.97 9.84 -6.91
N PRO A 829 -24.17 9.51 -5.62
CA PRO A 829 -25.10 8.45 -5.22
C PRO A 829 -26.55 8.70 -5.63
N ASN A 830 -26.92 9.96 -5.92
CA ASN A 830 -28.27 10.33 -6.35
C ASN A 830 -28.49 10.21 -7.87
N SER A 831 -27.46 9.90 -8.66
CA SER A 831 -27.56 9.72 -10.11
C SER A 831 -27.49 8.24 -10.48
N PRO A 832 -28.60 7.61 -10.92
CA PRO A 832 -28.61 6.19 -11.28
C PRO A 832 -27.59 5.83 -12.37
N GLU A 833 -27.36 6.74 -13.31
CA GLU A 833 -26.44 6.57 -14.44
C GLU A 833 -24.95 6.51 -13.99
N GLU A 834 -24.63 7.11 -12.84
CA GLU A 834 -23.26 7.09 -12.26
C GLU A 834 -23.08 5.96 -11.24
N SER A 835 -24.16 5.26 -10.86
CA SER A 835 -24.14 4.23 -9.80
C SER A 835 -23.58 2.88 -10.26
N ASN A 836 -23.75 2.54 -11.55
CA ASN A 836 -23.29 1.26 -12.12
C ASN A 836 -21.88 1.38 -12.77
N GLY A 837 -20.99 2.13 -12.15
CA GLY A 837 -19.63 2.39 -12.65
C GLY A 837 -19.56 3.43 -13.79
N PRO A 838 -18.38 3.63 -14.41
CA PRO A 838 -17.14 2.86 -14.27
C PRO A 838 -16.29 3.28 -13.07
N ILE A 839 -16.67 4.35 -12.37
CA ILE A 839 -16.02 4.80 -11.13
C ILE A 839 -16.93 4.44 -9.96
N TYR A 840 -16.35 3.81 -8.93
CA TYR A 840 -17.04 3.35 -7.73
C TYR A 840 -16.52 4.10 -6.50
N ALA A 841 -17.38 4.29 -5.49
CA ALA A 841 -16.94 4.85 -4.21
C ALA A 841 -15.87 3.94 -3.55
N TYR A 842 -14.95 4.53 -2.79
CA TYR A 842 -13.89 3.75 -2.12
C TYR A 842 -14.42 2.78 -1.06
N SER A 843 -15.60 3.01 -0.50
CA SER A 843 -16.27 2.05 0.39
C SER A 843 -16.81 0.81 -0.35
N SER A 844 -16.96 0.89 -1.67
CA SER A 844 -17.62 -0.09 -2.53
C SER A 844 -16.63 -0.97 -3.30
N LEU A 845 -15.53 -1.40 -2.66
CA LEU A 845 -14.52 -2.26 -3.31
C LEU A 845 -15.15 -3.56 -3.82
N LYS A 846 -15.94 -4.23 -2.98
CA LYS A 846 -16.56 -5.51 -3.31
C LYS A 846 -17.53 -5.39 -4.50
N GLU A 847 -18.34 -4.32 -4.53
CA GLU A 847 -19.23 -4.02 -5.65
C GLU A 847 -18.44 -3.83 -6.94
N CYS A 848 -17.32 -3.10 -6.89
CA CYS A 848 -16.45 -2.96 -8.04
C CYS A 848 -15.88 -4.32 -8.49
N GLU A 849 -15.32 -5.13 -7.58
CA GLU A 849 -14.67 -6.41 -7.92
C GLU A 849 -15.66 -7.42 -8.51
N GLU A 850 -16.87 -7.48 -7.95
CA GLU A 850 -17.94 -8.40 -8.36
C GLU A 850 -18.84 -7.86 -9.48
N ALA A 851 -18.62 -6.61 -9.93
CA ALA A 851 -19.45 -5.96 -10.94
C ALA A 851 -19.68 -6.84 -12.19
N PRO A 852 -20.94 -7.04 -12.61
CA PRO A 852 -21.26 -7.81 -13.81
C PRO A 852 -20.72 -7.16 -15.08
N PHE A 853 -20.74 -7.90 -16.19
CA PHE A 853 -20.27 -7.39 -17.48
C PHE A 853 -21.14 -6.25 -18.02
N SER A 854 -22.42 -6.19 -17.64
CA SER A 854 -23.37 -5.14 -18.04
C SER A 854 -23.03 -3.76 -17.49
N ASP A 855 -22.33 -3.68 -16.37
CA ASP A 855 -21.99 -2.42 -15.73
C ASP A 855 -20.92 -1.67 -16.53
N ASN A 856 -20.90 -0.35 -16.41
CA ASN A 856 -19.94 0.49 -17.13
C ASN A 856 -18.51 0.13 -16.71
N HIS A 857 -17.62 -0.03 -17.69
CA HIS A 857 -16.21 -0.35 -17.47
C HIS A 857 -15.36 0.10 -18.65
N PHE A 858 -14.14 0.56 -18.39
CA PHE A 858 -13.19 0.86 -19.47
C PHE A 858 -12.56 -0.41 -20.04
N ARG A 859 -12.19 -0.37 -21.32
CA ARG A 859 -11.72 -1.54 -22.06
C ARG A 859 -10.35 -1.31 -22.67
N PHE A 860 -9.49 -2.32 -22.53
CA PHE A 860 -8.31 -2.52 -23.36
C PHE A 860 -8.51 -3.77 -24.21
N PHE A 861 -7.84 -3.85 -25.35
CA PHE A 861 -7.80 -5.06 -26.14
C PHE A 861 -6.37 -5.32 -26.63
N ARG A 862 -6.01 -6.59 -26.73
CA ARG A 862 -4.76 -7.00 -27.35
C ARG A 862 -4.97 -7.06 -28.86
N VAL A 863 -4.09 -6.44 -29.64
CA VAL A 863 -4.07 -6.64 -31.09
C VAL A 863 -3.31 -7.93 -31.37
N GLU A 864 -3.95 -9.07 -31.14
CA GLU A 864 -3.45 -10.34 -31.65
C GLU A 864 -3.83 -10.45 -33.13
N GLU A 865 -2.92 -10.96 -33.97
CA GLU A 865 -3.35 -11.65 -35.20
C GLU A 865 -4.41 -12.68 -34.79
N ASP A 866 -5.56 -12.77 -35.49
CA ASP A 866 -6.64 -13.71 -35.15
C ASP A 866 -6.08 -15.13 -34.91
N ARG A 867 -5.86 -15.47 -33.64
CA ARG A 867 -5.34 -16.76 -33.17
C ARG A 867 -6.46 -17.46 -32.42
N TYR A 868 -6.80 -18.67 -32.84
CA TYR A 868 -7.84 -19.47 -32.20
C TYR A 868 -7.27 -20.78 -31.70
N HIS A 869 -7.50 -21.09 -30.42
CA HIS A 869 -6.97 -22.29 -29.76
C HIS A 869 -8.12 -23.17 -29.24
N PHE A 870 -8.10 -24.44 -29.62
CA PHE A 870 -8.99 -25.47 -29.10
C PHE A 870 -8.16 -26.59 -28.46
N ASN A 871 -8.54 -27.01 -27.26
CA ASN A 871 -7.95 -28.16 -26.57
C ASN A 871 -9.03 -29.21 -26.34
N THR A 872 -8.72 -30.49 -26.60
CA THR A 872 -9.64 -31.60 -26.36
C THR A 872 -9.97 -31.74 -24.88
N VAL A 873 -8.96 -31.56 -24.02
CA VAL A 873 -9.11 -31.44 -22.57
C VAL A 873 -9.08 -29.95 -22.23
N PRO A 874 -10.23 -29.34 -21.88
CA PRO A 874 -10.27 -27.94 -21.49
C PRO A 874 -9.67 -27.78 -20.09
N PHE A 875 -8.70 -26.90 -19.95
CA PHE A 875 -8.13 -26.52 -18.66
C PHE A 875 -7.91 -25.00 -18.64
N ASN A 876 -7.75 -24.46 -17.44
CA ASN A 876 -7.42 -23.07 -17.20
C ASN A 876 -6.00 -22.99 -16.63
N GLU A 877 -5.14 -22.28 -17.34
CA GLU A 877 -3.73 -22.08 -17.00
C GLU A 877 -3.52 -21.42 -15.62
N ASN A 878 -4.46 -20.56 -15.22
CA ASN A 878 -4.44 -19.84 -13.95
C ASN A 878 -5.04 -20.65 -12.78
N ASP A 879 -5.58 -21.84 -13.04
CA ASP A 879 -6.25 -22.67 -12.04
C ASP A 879 -5.72 -24.10 -12.10
N LEU A 880 -4.75 -24.41 -11.24
CA LEU A 880 -4.13 -25.73 -11.19
C LEU A 880 -5.10 -26.86 -10.81
N THR A 881 -6.29 -26.55 -10.28
CA THR A 881 -7.32 -27.56 -9.97
C THR A 881 -8.08 -28.03 -11.22
N SER A 882 -7.99 -27.26 -12.31
CA SER A 882 -8.55 -27.60 -13.62
C SER A 882 -7.66 -28.55 -14.44
N TRP A 883 -6.41 -28.75 -14.00
CA TRP A 883 -5.47 -29.65 -14.67
C TRP A 883 -5.79 -31.10 -14.32
N THR A 884 -5.78 -31.96 -15.33
CA THR A 884 -6.14 -33.37 -15.19
C THR A 884 -5.05 -34.25 -15.78
N GLU A 885 -4.83 -35.41 -15.17
CA GLU A 885 -3.89 -36.46 -15.63
C GLU A 885 -4.41 -37.22 -16.87
N ASP A 886 -5.03 -36.52 -17.83
CA ASP A 886 -5.53 -37.11 -19.08
C ASP A 886 -4.45 -37.06 -20.16
N TYR A 887 -4.19 -38.20 -20.80
CA TYR A 887 -3.19 -38.34 -21.85
C TYR A 887 -3.39 -37.40 -23.04
N LEU A 888 -4.63 -36.94 -23.31
CA LEU A 888 -4.95 -35.99 -24.38
C LEU A 888 -4.79 -34.53 -23.95
N SER A 889 -4.21 -34.26 -22.78
CA SER A 889 -3.89 -32.90 -22.37
C SER A 889 -2.86 -32.27 -23.32
N TRP A 890 -3.11 -31.02 -23.71
CA TRP A 890 -2.19 -30.27 -24.56
C TRP A 890 -0.84 -30.04 -23.85
N TRP A 891 -0.90 -29.72 -22.56
CA TRP A 891 0.25 -29.72 -21.67
C TRP A 891 0.00 -30.76 -20.58
N PRO A 892 0.72 -31.88 -20.56
CA PRO A 892 0.49 -32.92 -19.56
C PRO A 892 0.88 -32.37 -18.19
N LYS A 893 2.12 -31.94 -17.99
CA LYS A 893 2.54 -31.48 -16.67
C LYS A 893 2.26 -30.00 -16.44
N PRO A 894 1.65 -29.62 -15.30
CA PRO A 894 1.61 -28.23 -14.87
C PRO A 894 3.04 -27.70 -14.78
N MET A 895 3.30 -26.50 -15.29
CA MET A 895 4.60 -25.82 -15.25
C MET A 895 5.71 -26.36 -16.16
N GLU A 896 5.42 -27.30 -17.06
CA GLU A 896 6.33 -27.69 -18.14
C GLU A 896 5.64 -27.45 -19.48
N PHE A 897 5.66 -26.19 -19.92
CA PHE A 897 5.06 -25.77 -21.17
C PHE A 897 6.07 -25.91 -22.28
N ARG A 898 5.72 -26.72 -23.27
CA ARG A 898 6.50 -26.86 -24.49
C ARG A 898 5.60 -26.58 -25.68
N ALA A 899 5.87 -25.50 -26.38
CA ALA A 899 5.17 -25.10 -27.59
C ALA A 899 6.13 -25.09 -28.78
N CYS A 900 5.64 -25.52 -29.94
CA CYS A 900 6.40 -25.55 -31.18
C CYS A 900 5.75 -24.60 -32.17
N PHE A 901 6.55 -23.86 -32.91
CA PHE A 901 6.09 -22.93 -33.93
C PHE A 901 6.76 -23.23 -35.27
N ILE A 902 6.02 -23.09 -36.37
CA ILE A 902 6.57 -23.18 -37.73
C ILE A 902 6.19 -21.93 -38.51
N LYS A 903 7.15 -21.39 -39.27
CA LYS A 903 6.90 -20.27 -40.19
C LYS A 903 6.42 -20.80 -41.53
N LEU A 904 5.33 -20.22 -42.04
CA LEU A 904 4.74 -20.54 -43.33
C LEU A 904 4.78 -19.32 -44.23
N LYS A 905 5.26 -19.51 -45.46
CA LYS A 905 5.20 -18.52 -46.53
C LYS A 905 4.02 -18.86 -47.44
N ILE A 906 3.12 -17.91 -47.65
CA ILE A 906 1.87 -18.09 -48.39
C ILE A 906 1.84 -17.08 -49.55
N LEU A 907 1.73 -17.58 -50.78
CA LEU A 907 1.59 -16.75 -51.98
C LEU A 907 0.11 -16.50 -52.22
N ALA A 908 -0.42 -15.41 -51.64
CA ALA A 908 -1.82 -15.03 -51.75
C ALA A 908 -1.96 -13.51 -51.77
N SER A 909 -2.93 -12.99 -52.54
CA SER A 909 -3.30 -11.57 -52.57
C SER A 909 -4.09 -11.12 -51.33
N GLU A 910 -4.80 -12.07 -50.71
CA GLU A 910 -5.58 -11.87 -49.49
C GLU A 910 -4.99 -12.68 -48.33
N GLN A 911 -5.35 -12.29 -47.11
CA GLN A 911 -4.98 -13.03 -45.91
C GLN A 911 -5.72 -14.37 -45.87
N VAL A 912 -5.01 -15.42 -45.45
CA VAL A 912 -5.54 -16.79 -45.40
C VAL A 912 -5.46 -17.29 -43.96
N MET A 913 -6.51 -17.95 -43.49
CA MET A 913 -6.47 -18.65 -42.20
C MET A 913 -5.71 -19.97 -42.38
N VAL A 914 -4.73 -20.25 -41.52
CA VAL A 914 -4.03 -21.53 -41.51
C VAL A 914 -4.33 -22.27 -40.22
N ARG A 915 -4.74 -23.54 -40.34
CA ARG A 915 -5.07 -24.41 -39.22
C ARG A 915 -4.01 -25.49 -39.03
N SER A 916 -3.64 -25.74 -37.78
CA SER A 916 -2.92 -26.94 -37.34
C SER A 916 -3.87 -27.87 -36.58
N ARG A 917 -3.84 -29.15 -36.94
CA ARG A 917 -4.52 -30.23 -36.21
C ARG A 917 -3.46 -31.16 -35.63
N ASN A 918 -3.53 -31.40 -34.33
CA ASN A 918 -2.48 -32.07 -33.58
C ASN A 918 -3.01 -33.39 -33.02
N LEU A 919 -2.44 -34.50 -33.48
CA LEU A 919 -2.89 -35.86 -33.18
C LEU A 919 -1.77 -36.62 -32.44
N GLY A 920 -2.13 -37.56 -31.56
CA GLY A 920 -1.16 -38.51 -31.02
C GLY A 920 -0.64 -39.45 -32.12
N GLY A 921 0.65 -39.74 -32.07
CA GLY A 921 1.33 -40.35 -33.23
C GLY A 921 2.06 -41.64 -32.93
N THR A 922 2.56 -41.86 -31.72
CA THR A 922 3.31 -43.10 -31.39
C THR A 922 2.85 -43.80 -30.12
N HIS A 923 2.25 -43.08 -29.17
CA HIS A 923 1.84 -43.68 -27.89
C HIS A 923 0.48 -44.41 -28.00
N SER A 924 0.40 -45.64 -27.47
CA SER A 924 -0.75 -46.53 -27.61
C SER A 924 -2.09 -45.89 -27.21
N GLU A 925 -2.10 -45.09 -26.15
CA GLU A 925 -3.31 -44.40 -25.64
C GLU A 925 -3.73 -43.16 -26.44
N THR A 926 -2.85 -42.57 -27.26
CA THR A 926 -3.10 -41.28 -27.93
C THR A 926 -3.09 -41.37 -29.46
N VAL A 927 -2.56 -42.46 -30.03
CA VAL A 927 -2.48 -42.68 -31.49
C VAL A 927 -3.82 -42.39 -32.18
N GLY A 928 -3.78 -41.46 -33.13
CA GLY A 928 -4.94 -41.04 -33.94
C GLY A 928 -5.97 -40.17 -33.21
N LYS A 929 -5.80 -39.91 -31.90
CA LYS A 929 -6.68 -39.05 -31.10
C LYS A 929 -6.22 -37.60 -31.15
N LEU A 930 -7.16 -36.66 -31.09
CA LEU A 930 -6.91 -35.22 -31.19
C LEU A 930 -6.46 -34.64 -29.84
N TYR A 931 -5.35 -33.91 -29.83
CA TYR A 931 -4.93 -33.05 -28.72
C TYR A 931 -5.61 -31.68 -28.76
N GLY A 932 -5.66 -31.08 -29.95
CA GLY A 932 -6.19 -29.74 -30.13
C GLY A 932 -5.96 -29.18 -31.53
N ILE A 933 -6.52 -27.99 -31.74
CA ILE A 933 -6.46 -27.24 -33.00
C ILE A 933 -5.90 -25.83 -32.71
N ARG A 934 -5.10 -25.30 -33.63
CA ARG A 934 -4.64 -23.91 -33.62
C ARG A 934 -4.91 -23.27 -34.98
N ASP A 935 -5.56 -22.11 -35.00
CA ASP A 935 -5.70 -21.30 -36.21
C ASP A 935 -4.92 -20.02 -36.05
N VAL A 936 -4.34 -19.55 -37.15
CA VAL A 936 -3.69 -18.25 -37.25
C VAL A 936 -4.01 -17.60 -38.58
N ARG A 937 -4.33 -16.31 -38.59
CA ARG A 937 -4.48 -15.52 -39.81
C ARG A 937 -3.11 -15.10 -40.34
N SER A 938 -2.89 -15.21 -41.65
CA SER A 938 -1.65 -14.70 -42.26
C SER A 938 -1.60 -13.17 -42.27
N VAL A 939 -0.38 -12.63 -42.17
CA VAL A 939 -0.08 -11.20 -42.17
C VAL A 939 0.72 -10.82 -43.42
N TYR A 940 0.52 -9.60 -43.90
CA TYR A 940 1.29 -9.06 -45.02
C TYR A 940 2.74 -8.78 -44.60
N SER A 941 3.69 -9.25 -45.40
CA SER A 941 5.12 -8.94 -45.23
C SER A 941 5.42 -7.45 -45.49
N THR A 942 4.88 -6.94 -46.59
CA THR A 942 4.97 -5.55 -47.05
C THR A 942 3.68 -5.23 -47.82
N PRO A 943 3.12 -4.01 -47.74
CA PRO A 943 1.84 -3.67 -48.39
C PRO A 943 1.83 -3.73 -49.93
N ARG A 944 2.94 -4.14 -50.57
CA ARG A 944 3.15 -4.08 -52.04
C ARG A 944 3.43 -5.43 -52.70
N GLU A 945 3.40 -6.54 -51.95
CA GLU A 945 3.67 -7.89 -52.50
C GLU A 945 2.53 -8.87 -52.19
N ASN A 946 2.21 -9.77 -53.16
CA ASN A 946 1.25 -10.88 -53.00
C ASN A 946 1.83 -12.02 -52.14
N ILE A 947 2.49 -11.66 -51.03
CA ILE A 947 3.16 -12.58 -50.12
C ILE A 947 2.66 -12.28 -48.71
N THR A 948 2.04 -13.28 -48.12
CA THR A 948 1.68 -13.28 -46.70
C THR A 948 2.49 -14.33 -45.95
N ALA A 949 2.68 -14.13 -44.65
CA ALA A 949 3.37 -15.06 -43.79
C ALA A 949 2.49 -15.41 -42.58
N ALA A 950 2.63 -16.62 -42.05
CA ALA A 950 1.96 -17.05 -40.84
C ALA A 950 2.94 -17.78 -39.91
N CYS A 951 2.84 -17.56 -38.61
CA CYS A 951 3.56 -18.31 -37.60
C CYS A 951 2.57 -19.22 -36.86
N LEU A 952 2.62 -20.52 -37.13
CA LEU A 952 1.63 -21.49 -36.66
C LEU A 952 2.13 -22.24 -35.42
N GLU A 953 1.36 -22.20 -34.33
CA GLU A 953 1.60 -23.00 -33.13
C GLU A 953 1.11 -24.45 -33.33
N PHE A 954 1.87 -25.41 -32.83
CA PHE A 954 1.51 -26.82 -32.76
C PHE A 954 2.11 -27.48 -31.50
N LYS A 955 1.56 -28.62 -31.10
CA LYS A 955 2.02 -29.35 -29.91
C LYS A 955 3.35 -30.05 -30.22
N CYS A 956 4.37 -29.79 -29.40
CA CYS A 956 5.65 -30.49 -29.52
C CYS A 956 5.54 -31.96 -29.10
N SER A 957 6.40 -32.82 -29.66
CA SER A 957 6.58 -34.18 -29.18
C SER A 957 7.23 -34.19 -27.80
N GLY A 958 6.86 -35.15 -26.95
CA GLY A 958 7.38 -35.20 -25.57
C GLY A 958 6.82 -36.36 -24.75
N LEU A 959 7.21 -36.38 -23.47
CA LEU A 959 6.71 -37.33 -22.49
C LEU A 959 5.27 -36.99 -22.09
N LEU A 960 4.45 -38.01 -21.87
CA LEU A 960 3.14 -37.89 -21.25
C LEU A 960 3.29 -37.98 -19.72
N PHE A 961 2.17 -38.12 -19.00
CA PHE A 961 2.15 -38.13 -17.53
C PHE A 961 2.92 -39.29 -16.89
N ASP A 962 3.07 -40.40 -17.60
CA ASP A 962 3.70 -41.63 -17.10
C ASP A 962 5.23 -41.65 -17.21
N GLU A 963 5.86 -40.62 -17.80
CA GLU A 963 7.32 -40.44 -17.97
C GLU A 963 8.08 -41.59 -18.67
N ASN A 964 7.42 -42.69 -19.02
CA ASN A 964 8.04 -43.93 -19.48
C ASN A 964 8.12 -44.03 -21.01
N GLU A 965 7.17 -43.43 -21.72
CA GLU A 965 7.09 -43.47 -23.18
C GLU A 965 6.93 -42.07 -23.77
N ILE A 966 7.51 -41.88 -24.97
CA ILE A 966 7.44 -40.62 -25.72
C ILE A 966 6.28 -40.70 -26.72
N ASP A 967 5.39 -39.71 -26.69
CA ASP A 967 4.42 -39.51 -27.76
C ASP A 967 4.94 -38.51 -28.78
N ARG A 968 5.15 -38.98 -30.02
CA ARG A 968 5.45 -38.11 -31.14
C ARG A 968 4.16 -37.53 -31.67
N THR A 969 3.97 -36.23 -31.51
CA THR A 969 2.76 -35.57 -32.00
C THR A 969 2.79 -35.51 -33.52
N MET A 970 1.74 -36.03 -34.17
CA MET A 970 1.51 -35.87 -35.60
C MET A 970 0.75 -34.56 -35.85
N VAL A 971 1.32 -33.69 -36.68
CA VAL A 971 0.81 -32.36 -36.99
C VAL A 971 0.34 -32.33 -38.43
N GLU A 972 -0.92 -31.96 -38.65
CA GLU A 972 -1.50 -31.72 -39.96
C GLU A 972 -1.70 -30.20 -40.14
N ILE A 973 -1.09 -29.62 -41.17
CA ILE A 973 -1.16 -28.20 -41.50
C ILE A 973 -2.02 -28.04 -42.75
N PHE A 974 -3.03 -27.18 -42.67
CA PHE A 974 -3.94 -26.91 -43.79
C PHE A 974 -4.33 -25.43 -43.87
N PRO A 975 -3.98 -24.73 -44.96
CA PRO A 975 -4.51 -23.41 -45.24
C PRO A 975 -5.99 -23.50 -45.64
N GLN A 976 -6.85 -22.67 -45.05
CA GLN A 976 -8.28 -22.60 -45.35
C GLN A 976 -8.49 -21.75 -46.61
N GLY A 977 -8.63 -22.41 -47.75
CA GLY A 977 -8.77 -21.81 -49.07
C GLY A 977 -8.28 -22.76 -50.17
N ASP A 978 -8.25 -22.29 -51.42
CA ASP A 978 -7.74 -23.09 -52.55
C ASP A 978 -6.20 -22.99 -52.64
N CYS A 979 -5.52 -23.52 -51.61
CA CYS A 979 -4.07 -23.47 -51.47
C CYS A 979 -3.44 -24.85 -51.72
N ARG A 980 -2.27 -24.86 -52.35
CA ARG A 980 -1.46 -26.07 -52.60
C ARG A 980 -0.01 -25.87 -52.18
N ARG A 981 0.57 -26.90 -51.56
CA ARG A 981 1.98 -26.93 -51.14
C ARG A 981 2.89 -26.84 -52.36
N GLN A 982 3.77 -25.84 -52.38
CA GLN A 982 4.75 -25.63 -53.45
C GLN A 982 6.11 -26.29 -53.17
N SER A 983 6.67 -26.08 -51.98
CA SER A 983 7.98 -26.62 -51.59
C SER A 983 8.10 -26.75 -50.06
N ILE A 984 9.13 -27.47 -49.61
CA ILE A 984 9.53 -27.62 -48.20
C ILE A 984 10.95 -27.08 -48.06
N ASN A 985 11.28 -26.42 -46.95
CA ASN A 985 12.64 -25.98 -46.67
C ASN A 985 13.60 -27.19 -46.66
N PRO A 986 14.73 -27.15 -47.40
CA PRO A 986 15.69 -28.25 -47.44
C PRO A 986 16.16 -28.73 -46.06
N LEU A 987 16.39 -27.81 -45.12
CA LEU A 987 16.82 -28.12 -43.76
C LEU A 987 15.75 -28.91 -42.98
N LEU A 988 14.48 -28.53 -43.13
CA LEU A 988 13.36 -29.24 -42.54
C LEU A 988 13.18 -30.62 -43.19
N GLN A 989 13.35 -30.71 -44.51
CA GLN A 989 13.21 -31.96 -45.23
C GLN A 989 14.30 -32.97 -44.83
N GLU A 990 15.55 -32.54 -44.69
CA GLU A 990 16.65 -33.36 -44.19
C GLU A 990 16.38 -33.84 -42.76
N TYR A 991 15.93 -32.95 -41.88
CA TYR A 991 15.54 -33.30 -40.52
C TYR A 991 14.47 -34.40 -40.49
N LEU A 992 13.38 -34.25 -41.26
CA LEU A 992 12.30 -35.22 -41.31
C LEU A 992 12.76 -36.58 -41.83
N ILE A 993 13.64 -36.62 -42.84
CA ILE A 993 14.21 -37.87 -43.37
C ILE A 993 15.01 -38.62 -42.28
N ASN A 994 15.82 -37.89 -41.52
CA ASN A 994 16.70 -38.47 -40.50
C ASN A 994 15.97 -38.90 -39.20
N HIS A 995 14.68 -38.56 -39.04
CA HIS A 995 13.91 -38.85 -37.82
C HIS A 995 12.61 -39.64 -38.10
N PRO A 996 12.69 -40.94 -38.46
CA PRO A 996 11.51 -41.78 -38.64
C PRO A 996 10.69 -41.90 -37.35
N PRO A 997 9.36 -42.14 -37.40
CA PRO A 997 8.57 -42.51 -38.59
C PRO A 997 8.19 -41.34 -39.51
N HIS A 998 7.83 -41.63 -40.77
CA HIS A 998 7.42 -40.63 -41.77
C HIS A 998 5.92 -40.73 -42.07
N PRO A 999 5.16 -39.63 -41.99
CA PRO A 999 3.76 -39.64 -42.38
C PRO A 999 3.62 -39.57 -43.91
N ILE A 1000 2.59 -40.22 -44.44
CA ILE A 1000 2.26 -40.21 -45.86
C ILE A 1000 1.77 -38.81 -46.27
N ASN A 1001 2.45 -38.18 -47.23
CA ASN A 1001 2.20 -36.81 -47.70
C ASN A 1001 1.73 -36.78 -49.17
N ASN A 1002 0.71 -37.60 -49.49
CA ASN A 1002 0.18 -37.75 -50.86
C ASN A 1002 -0.70 -36.57 -51.29
N GLU A 1003 -1.27 -35.85 -50.33
CA GLU A 1003 -2.17 -34.71 -50.57
C GLU A 1003 -1.36 -33.41 -50.71
N THR A 1004 -1.74 -32.55 -51.65
CA THR A 1004 -1.07 -31.25 -51.87
C THR A 1004 -1.68 -30.12 -51.06
N HIS A 1005 -2.90 -30.29 -50.54
CA HIS A 1005 -3.62 -29.29 -49.75
C HIS A 1005 -3.35 -29.41 -48.23
N ILE A 1006 -2.80 -30.54 -47.78
CA ILE A 1006 -2.44 -30.81 -46.38
C ILE A 1006 -0.96 -31.19 -46.30
N PHE A 1007 -0.26 -30.68 -45.29
CA PHE A 1007 1.09 -31.11 -44.96
C PHE A 1007 1.12 -31.82 -43.61
N LYS A 1008 1.64 -33.06 -43.59
CA LYS A 1008 1.76 -33.88 -42.37
C LYS A 1008 3.22 -34.02 -41.95
N MET A 1009 3.50 -33.88 -40.66
CA MET A 1009 4.83 -34.13 -40.08
C MET A 1009 4.71 -34.61 -38.64
N PHE A 1010 5.75 -35.28 -38.12
CA PHE A 1010 5.88 -35.48 -36.68
C PHE A 1010 6.64 -34.29 -36.08
N ALA A 1011 6.16 -33.79 -34.94
CA ALA A 1011 6.78 -32.69 -34.23
C ALA A 1011 8.16 -33.09 -33.67
N PRO A 1012 9.11 -32.14 -33.55
CA PRO A 1012 10.47 -32.44 -33.09
C PRO A 1012 10.52 -32.78 -31.59
N LEU A 1013 11.53 -33.56 -31.22
CA LEU A 1013 11.84 -33.93 -29.82
C LEU A 1013 12.92 -33.06 -29.18
N ASP A 1014 13.79 -32.43 -29.96
CA ASP A 1014 14.94 -31.64 -29.48
C ASP A 1014 14.54 -30.17 -29.17
N PRO A 1015 14.98 -29.56 -28.05
CA PRO A 1015 14.87 -28.13 -27.78
C PRO A 1015 15.69 -27.19 -28.70
N LEU A 1016 16.56 -27.70 -29.59
CA LEU A 1016 17.34 -26.94 -30.57
C LEU A 1016 16.65 -26.78 -31.95
N GLY A 1017 15.32 -26.90 -32.01
CA GLY A 1017 14.56 -26.88 -33.27
C GLY A 1017 14.83 -25.68 -34.19
N HIS A 1018 15.35 -24.58 -33.64
CA HIS A 1018 15.57 -23.28 -34.30
C HIS A 1018 16.41 -23.41 -35.59
N ASN A 1019 17.29 -24.41 -35.67
CA ASN A 1019 18.20 -24.60 -36.79
C ASN A 1019 17.52 -25.08 -38.09
N TYR A 1020 16.27 -25.57 -38.04
CA TYR A 1020 15.60 -26.16 -39.21
C TYR A 1020 14.26 -25.48 -39.54
N GLY A 1021 14.00 -24.28 -39.00
CA GLY A 1021 12.77 -23.52 -39.26
C GLY A 1021 11.58 -23.84 -38.34
N ILE A 1022 11.82 -24.60 -37.26
CA ILE A 1022 10.85 -24.81 -36.17
C ILE A 1022 11.35 -24.10 -34.92
N TYR A 1023 10.51 -23.32 -34.25
CA TYR A 1023 10.88 -22.68 -32.99
C TYR A 1023 10.30 -23.46 -31.82
N THR A 1024 11.15 -23.86 -30.87
CA THR A 1024 10.75 -24.63 -29.70
C THR A 1024 10.88 -23.75 -28.47
N VAL A 1025 9.74 -23.41 -27.86
CA VAL A 1025 9.69 -22.61 -26.64
C VAL A 1025 9.37 -23.53 -25.48
N THR A 1026 10.28 -23.59 -24.52
CA THR A 1026 10.08 -24.27 -23.24
C THR A 1026 9.98 -23.23 -22.13
N ASP A 1027 8.83 -23.16 -21.47
CA ASP A 1027 8.60 -22.23 -20.37
C ASP A 1027 7.86 -22.93 -19.21
N GLN A 1028 7.85 -22.31 -18.03
CA GLN A 1028 7.00 -22.65 -16.90
C GLN A 1028 5.68 -21.86 -16.87
N ASP A 1029 5.43 -21.01 -17.88
CA ASP A 1029 4.15 -20.32 -18.12
C ASP A 1029 3.66 -20.47 -19.57
N PRO A 1030 2.40 -20.87 -19.79
CA PRO A 1030 1.84 -21.08 -21.13
C PRO A 1030 1.67 -19.79 -21.94
N LYS A 1031 1.32 -18.67 -21.28
CA LYS A 1031 1.06 -17.37 -21.91
C LYS A 1031 2.34 -16.73 -22.40
N VAL A 1032 3.44 -16.92 -21.66
CA VAL A 1032 4.77 -16.48 -22.09
C VAL A 1032 5.27 -17.40 -23.20
N GLY A 1033 5.08 -18.72 -23.08
CA GLY A 1033 5.39 -19.67 -24.16
C GLY A 1033 4.68 -19.35 -25.48
N GLN A 1034 3.47 -18.78 -25.40
CA GLN A 1034 2.70 -18.26 -26.55
C GLN A 1034 3.07 -16.82 -26.95
N GLY A 1035 3.48 -15.98 -26.00
CA GLY A 1035 3.84 -14.57 -26.17
C GLY A 1035 5.24 -14.35 -26.76
N ASP A 1036 6.19 -15.24 -26.46
CA ASP A 1036 7.52 -15.30 -27.10
C ASP A 1036 7.45 -15.86 -28.54
N SER A 1037 6.25 -15.88 -29.15
CA SER A 1037 6.05 -16.20 -30.56
C SER A 1037 7.04 -15.41 -31.40
N PRO A 1038 7.87 -16.07 -32.22
CA PRO A 1038 8.68 -15.35 -33.19
C PRO A 1038 7.71 -14.58 -34.09
N ARG A 1039 7.83 -13.24 -34.11
CA ARG A 1039 7.09 -12.44 -35.09
C ARG A 1039 7.42 -12.97 -36.48
N PRO A 1040 6.50 -12.87 -37.45
CA PRO A 1040 6.83 -13.04 -38.85
C PRO A 1040 7.73 -11.89 -39.32
N LEU A 1041 8.92 -11.77 -38.74
CA LEU A 1041 10.05 -11.10 -39.34
C LEU A 1041 10.58 -12.07 -40.39
N LEU A 1042 10.50 -11.63 -41.64
CA LEU A 1042 11.06 -12.28 -42.82
C LEU A 1042 12.57 -12.16 -42.84
#